data_AF-A0A0C2JYY4-F1
#
_entry.id   AF-A0A0C2JYY4-F1
#
_cell.length_a   1.000
_cell.length_b   1.000
_cell.length_c   1.000
_cell.angle_alpha   90.00
_cell.angle_beta   90.00
_cell.angle_gamma   90.00
#
_symmetry.space_group_name_H-M   'P 1'
#
loop_
_entity.id
_entity.type
_entity.pdbx_description
1 polymer ?
#
loop_
_entity_poly.entity_id
_entity_poly.type
_entity_poly.pdbx_seq_one_letter_code
_entity_poly.pdbx_strand_id
1 'polypeptide(L)'
;MFIDLLADVVFKESSFPKKYFFNRSLWKDIRVLMTARIFMTTLYSQNRALNLVEFFFNNLNRIFGELLMESNWKRNIVILFIQICGSKSQFQYLCTNGFLCWILDFVSCHLKKFGFGKCKDISTVLKKVGVRKIGQVVDLSSYLRKIFYFPSRCIDDSIQVRSDIQKAPMRLWQFVTDFDDMEPLTLKKTYKEDEITLKDISCVIRLFQNILVPYVRMIRQFDESGNQIIKELVQVFKSDMERVTANLASEQAIEKLLTQSDIENKPFSVFNLSQRLFFLLLTECVVQRKLSNELKKRIFDDHVRDHLFVLRNVVQSWSHNRLSNYGSGLASIYHTPAFAPSLFLPDFNAIQFLITCLTPEHFLKYLLFNVFPSIRQKTTVSEPFSSILSLPESEDTLVLQHIFILIYNAFTELRLICDLDDQKLYMVQLHKTKRVTSVKKTGNTGLRSKSQSDCLTVKSLAHHSNLSTADRISSSTPRSSKPAENEQTRTLSLQNLNPGSPFNYLNSIEKTKEDFETLLTYHRNGVPNFVLPDIVELRDQFKGMDDFLFSQTFFDFIMESFVKWYKNSELWKKDSPDLFLFILLVVCLILRVSESRRISDSQRERMVDFLGPHPRLENRSLFDIIKNERPNSANPLVASMIDRFINLSKIGQRNLTNI
;
A
#
# COMPACT_ATOMS: atom_id res chain seq x y z
N MET A 1 -27.55 40.73 4.70
CA MET A 1 -27.72 41.79 5.72
C MET A 1 -27.80 41.25 7.15
N PHE A 2 -28.85 40.53 7.58
CA PHE A 2 -28.95 40.07 8.98
C PHE A 2 -27.81 39.12 9.40
N ILE A 3 -27.45 38.15 8.57
CA ILE A 3 -26.35 37.21 8.87
C ILE A 3 -24.99 37.94 8.92
N ASP A 4 -24.80 38.96 8.07
CA ASP A 4 -23.57 39.76 8.04
C ASP A 4 -23.44 40.59 9.32
N LEU A 5 -24.53 41.24 9.74
CA LEU A 5 -24.58 41.99 11.00
C LEU A 5 -24.33 41.06 12.19
N LEU A 6 -24.97 39.89 12.22
CA LEU A 6 -24.73 38.89 13.26
C LEU A 6 -23.25 38.47 13.32
N ALA A 7 -22.62 38.24 12.17
CA ALA A 7 -21.21 37.89 12.11
C ALA A 7 -20.31 39.02 12.62
N ASP A 8 -20.58 40.27 12.26
CA ASP A 8 -19.80 41.41 12.74
C ASP A 8 -19.98 41.61 14.26
N VAL A 9 -21.20 41.59 14.77
CA VAL A 9 -21.48 41.70 16.22
C VAL A 9 -20.78 40.56 16.99
N VAL A 10 -20.90 39.33 16.51
CA VAL A 10 -20.31 38.16 17.18
C VAL A 10 -18.79 38.22 17.20
N PHE A 11 -18.12 38.47 16.07
CA PHE A 11 -16.67 38.33 15.98
C PHE A 11 -15.87 39.62 16.24
N LYS A 12 -16.45 40.80 15.96
CA LYS A 12 -15.74 42.09 16.08
C LYS A 12 -16.15 42.87 17.31
N GLU A 13 -17.43 42.85 17.66
CA GLU A 13 -17.96 43.72 18.73
C GLU A 13 -18.08 43.00 20.08
N SER A 14 -17.93 41.67 20.11
CA SER A 14 -18.14 40.88 21.32
C SER A 14 -16.98 39.95 21.66
N SER A 15 -16.87 39.59 22.94
CA SER A 15 -15.99 38.50 23.41
C SER A 15 -16.65 37.12 23.32
N PHE A 16 -17.81 37.02 22.69
CA PHE A 16 -18.64 35.82 22.67
C PHE A 16 -17.91 34.59 22.12
N PRO A 17 -17.17 34.64 20.99
CA PRO A 17 -16.43 33.48 20.50
C PRO A 17 -15.41 32.97 21.53
N LYS A 18 -14.62 33.87 22.16
CA LYS A 18 -13.64 33.49 23.18
C LYS A 18 -14.31 32.81 24.37
N LYS A 19 -15.43 33.36 24.87
CA LYS A 19 -16.21 32.76 25.96
C LYS A 19 -16.79 31.41 25.54
N TYR A 20 -17.35 31.31 24.35
CA TYR A 20 -17.94 30.09 23.83
C TYR A 20 -16.92 28.95 23.69
N PHE A 21 -15.79 29.20 23.02
CA PHE A 21 -14.78 28.17 22.74
C PHE A 21 -13.99 27.81 24.00
N PHE A 22 -13.70 28.77 24.89
CA PHE A 22 -12.73 28.54 25.97
C PHE A 22 -13.30 28.55 27.38
N ASN A 23 -14.60 28.80 27.59
CA ASN A 23 -15.21 28.67 28.91
C ASN A 23 -15.71 27.24 29.17
N ARG A 24 -14.91 26.44 29.90
CA ARG A 24 -15.25 25.03 30.21
C ARG A 24 -16.53 24.85 31.03
N SER A 25 -17.02 25.88 31.74
CA SER A 25 -18.26 25.79 32.52
C SER A 25 -19.54 25.97 31.69
N LEU A 26 -19.42 26.31 30.40
CA LEU A 26 -20.59 26.51 29.54
C LEU A 26 -21.31 25.19 29.26
N TRP A 27 -22.63 25.18 29.48
CA TRP A 27 -23.48 24.00 29.38
C TRP A 27 -23.47 23.40 27.97
N LYS A 28 -23.49 22.07 27.90
CA LYS A 28 -23.37 21.33 26.63
C LYS A 28 -24.48 21.68 25.65
N ASP A 29 -25.72 21.76 26.11
CA ASP A 29 -26.88 22.00 25.23
C ASP A 29 -26.87 23.42 24.67
N ILE A 30 -26.50 24.39 25.51
CA ILE A 30 -26.25 25.77 25.08
C ILE A 30 -25.17 25.78 24.00
N ARG A 31 -24.08 25.00 24.17
CA ARG A 31 -23.02 24.94 23.17
C ARG A 31 -23.49 24.40 21.83
N VAL A 32 -24.29 23.34 21.85
CA VAL A 32 -24.85 22.72 20.64
C VAL A 32 -25.76 23.72 19.92
N LEU A 33 -26.65 24.41 20.65
CA LEU A 33 -27.53 25.42 20.07
C LEU A 33 -26.74 26.59 19.47
N MET A 34 -25.74 27.12 20.19
CA MET A 34 -24.89 28.20 19.70
C MET A 34 -24.08 27.78 18.46
N THR A 35 -23.56 26.55 18.44
CA THR A 35 -22.90 25.99 17.24
C THR A 35 -23.83 26.04 16.04
N ALA A 36 -25.03 25.46 16.19
CA ALA A 36 -25.96 25.27 15.08
C ALA A 36 -26.65 26.57 14.63
N ARG A 37 -26.99 27.45 15.57
CA ARG A 37 -27.81 28.66 15.31
C ARG A 37 -27.01 29.93 15.10
N ILE A 38 -25.81 30.01 15.67
CA ILE A 38 -24.96 31.22 15.57
C ILE A 38 -23.79 30.93 14.63
N PHE A 39 -22.85 30.08 15.05
CA PHE A 39 -21.60 29.88 14.30
C PHE A 39 -21.83 29.29 12.91
N MET A 40 -22.63 28.23 12.78
CA MET A 40 -22.99 27.66 11.48
C MET A 40 -23.72 28.67 10.59
N THR A 41 -24.63 29.47 11.14
CA THR A 41 -25.34 30.52 10.37
C THR A 41 -24.37 31.55 9.81
N THR A 42 -23.34 31.95 10.57
CA THR A 42 -22.34 32.92 10.09
C THR A 42 -21.52 32.41 8.90
N LEU A 43 -21.40 31.09 8.72
CA LEU A 43 -20.72 30.51 7.53
C LEU A 43 -21.48 30.73 6.23
N TYR A 44 -22.79 31.01 6.29
CA TYR A 44 -23.61 31.32 5.11
C TYR A 44 -23.56 32.81 4.72
N SER A 45 -22.86 33.66 5.49
CA SER A 45 -22.60 35.03 5.07
C SER A 45 -21.64 35.05 3.90
N GLN A 46 -22.03 35.68 2.80
CA GLN A 46 -21.15 35.85 1.63
C GLN A 46 -19.91 36.68 1.94
N ASN A 47 -20.06 37.74 2.75
CA ASN A 47 -19.03 38.75 2.97
C ASN A 47 -18.27 38.59 4.29
N ARG A 48 -18.86 37.92 5.29
CA ARG A 48 -18.36 37.89 6.68
C ARG A 48 -18.07 36.49 7.21
N ALA A 49 -18.28 35.43 6.43
CA ALA A 49 -17.92 34.08 6.87
C ALA A 49 -16.42 33.95 7.22
N LEU A 50 -15.55 34.76 6.60
CA LEU A 50 -14.12 34.81 6.91
C LEU A 50 -13.83 35.28 8.34
N ASN A 51 -14.71 36.05 9.00
CA ASN A 51 -14.50 36.45 10.40
C ASN A 51 -14.37 35.22 11.32
N LEU A 52 -15.18 34.18 11.09
CA LEU A 52 -15.12 32.93 11.84
C LEU A 52 -13.85 32.15 11.51
N VAL A 53 -13.45 32.11 10.23
CA VAL A 53 -12.25 31.41 9.77
C VAL A 53 -10.99 32.05 10.36
N GLU A 54 -10.89 33.37 10.32
CA GLU A 54 -9.82 34.16 10.91
C GLU A 54 -9.77 33.96 12.44
N PHE A 55 -10.91 33.97 13.12
CA PHE A 55 -10.98 33.65 14.53
C PHE A 55 -10.41 32.24 14.81
N PHE A 56 -10.81 31.24 14.03
CA PHE A 56 -10.29 29.87 14.17
C PHE A 56 -8.79 29.83 13.94
N PHE A 57 -8.32 30.44 12.86
CA PHE A 57 -6.91 30.47 12.46
C PHE A 57 -6.03 31.09 13.57
N ASN A 58 -6.42 32.28 14.06
CA ASN A 58 -5.71 33.01 15.12
C ASN A 58 -5.71 32.28 16.47
N ASN A 59 -6.58 31.28 16.66
CA ASN A 59 -6.72 30.53 17.90
C ASN A 59 -6.45 29.02 17.74
N LEU A 60 -5.85 28.58 16.62
CA LEU A 60 -5.67 27.15 16.31
C LEU A 60 -5.00 26.37 17.44
N ASN A 61 -3.89 26.88 17.99
CA ASN A 61 -3.18 26.24 19.10
C ASN A 61 -4.08 25.96 20.31
N ARG A 62 -4.91 26.95 20.68
CA ARG A 62 -5.81 26.82 21.82
C ARG A 62 -6.98 25.89 21.52
N ILE A 63 -7.59 26.02 20.32
CA ILE A 63 -8.71 25.19 19.88
C ILE A 63 -8.29 23.72 19.79
N PHE A 64 -7.15 23.43 19.18
CA PHE A 64 -6.64 22.07 19.06
C PHE A 64 -6.10 21.52 20.38
N GLY A 65 -5.56 22.38 21.26
CA GLY A 65 -5.26 22.00 22.64
C GLY A 65 -6.52 21.53 23.38
N GLU A 66 -7.64 22.23 23.24
CA GLU A 66 -8.92 21.80 23.81
C GLU A 66 -9.48 20.54 23.13
N LEU A 67 -9.18 20.28 21.85
CA LEU A 67 -9.53 19.02 21.17
C LEU A 67 -8.75 17.81 21.71
N LEU A 68 -7.58 18.02 22.30
CA LEU A 68 -6.84 16.94 22.96
C LEU A 68 -7.47 16.62 24.31
N MET A 69 -7.88 17.62 25.09
CA MET A 69 -8.56 17.44 26.38
C MET A 69 -9.88 16.67 26.23
N GLU A 70 -10.12 15.62 27.02
CA GLU A 70 -11.41 14.91 27.04
C GLU A 70 -12.57 15.87 27.35
N SER A 71 -13.35 16.22 26.33
CA SER A 71 -14.41 17.22 26.46
C SER A 71 -15.61 16.86 25.59
N ASN A 72 -16.81 17.11 26.13
CA ASN A 72 -18.08 16.75 25.50
C ASN A 72 -18.41 17.60 24.25
N TRP A 73 -17.60 18.61 23.95
CA TRP A 73 -17.83 19.56 22.86
C TRP A 73 -16.85 19.43 21.70
N LYS A 74 -15.88 18.49 21.74
CA LYS A 74 -14.99 18.17 20.61
C LYS A 74 -15.76 18.01 19.29
N ARG A 75 -16.88 17.28 19.35
CA ARG A 75 -17.77 17.03 18.20
C ARG A 75 -18.25 18.34 17.54
N ASN A 76 -18.60 19.35 18.33
CA ASN A 76 -19.11 20.62 17.82
C ASN A 76 -18.01 21.41 17.10
N ILE A 77 -16.79 21.46 17.66
CA ILE A 77 -15.64 22.10 16.98
C ILE A 77 -15.36 21.40 15.67
N VAL A 78 -15.32 20.06 15.68
CA VAL A 78 -15.01 19.27 14.48
C VAL A 78 -16.06 19.50 13.40
N ILE A 79 -17.34 19.57 13.76
CA ILE A 79 -18.41 19.89 12.80
C ILE A 79 -18.19 21.29 12.21
N LEU A 80 -17.97 22.31 13.04
CA LEU A 80 -17.68 23.67 12.56
C LEU A 80 -16.48 23.70 11.63
N PHE A 81 -15.41 23.02 12.01
CA PHE A 81 -14.17 23.02 11.24
C PHE A 81 -14.31 22.29 9.90
N ILE A 82 -15.04 21.18 9.88
CA ILE A 82 -15.41 20.48 8.64
C ILE A 82 -16.21 21.41 7.72
N GLN A 83 -17.13 22.20 8.27
CA GLN A 83 -17.98 23.11 7.50
C GLN A 83 -17.18 24.31 6.96
N ILE A 84 -16.26 24.85 7.77
CA ILE A 84 -15.27 25.84 7.32
C ILE A 84 -14.46 25.29 6.14
N CYS A 85 -13.95 24.07 6.27
CA CYS A 85 -13.13 23.45 5.23
C CYS A 85 -13.95 22.95 4.02
N GLY A 86 -15.28 22.87 4.14
CA GLY A 86 -16.18 22.54 3.04
C GLY A 86 -16.37 23.69 2.06
N SER A 87 -16.13 24.94 2.50
CA SER A 87 -16.16 26.11 1.63
C SER A 87 -14.81 26.35 0.97
N LYS A 88 -14.82 26.47 -0.36
CA LYS A 88 -13.65 26.74 -1.21
C LYS A 88 -12.87 27.97 -0.77
N SER A 89 -13.53 29.12 -0.66
CA SER A 89 -12.87 30.39 -0.31
C SER A 89 -12.29 30.38 1.11
N GLN A 90 -13.01 29.76 2.05
CA GLN A 90 -12.58 29.67 3.45
C GLN A 90 -11.40 28.72 3.62
N PHE A 91 -11.42 27.56 2.95
CA PHE A 91 -10.29 26.64 2.98
C PHE A 91 -9.07 27.22 2.26
N GLN A 92 -9.27 27.91 1.14
CA GLN A 92 -8.19 28.62 0.45
C GLN A 92 -7.54 29.69 1.36
N TYR A 93 -8.36 30.44 2.12
CA TYR A 93 -7.85 31.36 3.14
C TYR A 93 -7.00 30.63 4.19
N LEU A 94 -7.44 29.48 4.71
CA LEU A 94 -6.64 28.69 5.65
C LEU A 94 -5.30 28.26 5.03
N CYS A 95 -5.31 27.73 3.80
CA CYS A 95 -4.10 27.28 3.12
C CYS A 95 -3.09 28.41 2.88
N THR A 96 -3.54 29.54 2.37
CA THR A 96 -2.70 30.73 2.13
C THR A 96 -2.13 31.31 3.43
N ASN A 97 -2.81 31.12 4.56
CA ASN A 97 -2.29 31.50 5.87
C ASN A 97 -1.43 30.39 6.52
N GLY A 98 -1.02 29.35 5.80
CA GLY A 98 -0.06 28.36 6.31
C GLY A 98 -0.68 27.28 7.21
N PHE A 99 -2.00 27.11 7.22
CA PHE A 99 -2.71 26.09 8.00
C PHE A 99 -2.15 24.66 7.82
N LEU A 100 -1.74 24.32 6.60
CA LEU A 100 -1.22 23.00 6.26
C LEU A 100 0.13 22.70 6.94
N CYS A 101 1.01 23.69 6.99
CA CYS A 101 2.28 23.59 7.71
C CYS A 101 2.02 23.50 9.21
N TRP A 102 1.11 24.36 9.70
CA TRP A 102 0.74 24.40 11.11
C TRP A 102 0.22 23.05 11.63
N ILE A 103 -0.60 22.32 10.86
CA ILE A 103 -1.08 20.98 11.29
C ILE A 103 0.09 20.03 11.51
N LEU A 104 1.03 19.97 10.57
CA LEU A 104 2.18 19.07 10.66
C LEU A 104 3.07 19.43 11.85
N ASP A 105 3.33 20.73 12.04
CA ASP A 105 4.11 21.23 13.17
C ASP A 105 3.43 20.94 14.51
N PHE A 106 2.10 21.14 14.59
CA PHE A 106 1.30 20.85 15.78
C PHE A 106 1.37 19.37 16.14
N VAL A 107 1.10 18.48 15.18
CA VAL A 107 1.14 17.03 15.44
C VAL A 107 2.57 16.57 15.75
N SER A 108 3.57 17.03 15.00
CA SER A 108 4.98 16.72 15.25
C SER A 108 5.39 17.12 16.68
N CYS A 109 5.06 18.34 17.09
CA CYS A 109 5.35 18.85 18.43
C CYS A 109 4.70 17.98 19.53
N HIS A 110 3.43 17.59 19.35
CA HIS A 110 2.75 16.73 20.32
C HIS A 110 3.32 15.31 20.37
N LEU A 111 3.64 14.71 19.23
CA LEU A 111 4.28 13.39 19.18
C LEU A 111 5.67 13.41 19.83
N LYS A 112 6.49 14.43 19.51
CA LYS A 112 7.81 14.63 20.13
C LYS A 112 7.72 14.83 21.65
N LYS A 113 6.71 15.57 22.14
CA LYS A 113 6.45 15.72 23.59
C LYS A 113 6.15 14.40 24.28
N PHE A 114 5.54 13.44 23.58
CA PHE A 114 5.33 12.09 24.09
C PHE A 114 6.58 11.21 24.02
N GLY A 115 7.61 11.62 23.29
CA GLY A 115 8.86 10.89 23.13
C GLY A 115 8.94 10.07 21.84
N PHE A 116 7.95 10.21 20.93
CA PHE A 116 8.09 9.69 19.57
C PHE A 116 9.17 10.47 18.81
N GLY A 117 9.80 9.80 17.87
CA GLY A 117 10.80 10.39 17.00
C GLY A 117 11.53 9.33 16.19
N LYS A 118 12.52 9.76 15.40
CA LYS A 118 13.30 8.86 14.54
C LYS A 118 13.97 7.74 15.34
N CYS A 119 13.85 6.51 14.85
CA CYS A 119 14.40 5.30 15.48
C CYS A 119 13.89 5.02 16.91
N LYS A 120 12.78 5.62 17.34
CA LYS A 120 12.21 5.38 18.68
C LYS A 120 11.29 4.15 18.69
N ASP A 121 11.41 3.37 19.76
CA ASP A 121 10.53 2.24 20.07
C ASP A 121 9.15 2.76 20.53
N ILE A 122 8.13 2.47 19.72
CA ILE A 122 6.74 2.85 19.95
C ILE A 122 6.23 2.19 21.23
N SER A 123 6.53 0.90 21.42
CA SER A 123 6.12 0.15 22.61
C SER A 123 6.66 0.77 23.89
N THR A 124 7.93 1.17 23.89
CA THR A 124 8.56 1.89 25.01
C THR A 124 7.89 3.25 25.27
N VAL A 125 7.58 4.01 24.22
CA VAL A 125 6.88 5.30 24.35
C VAL A 125 5.47 5.11 24.91
N LEU A 126 4.73 4.11 24.42
CA LEU A 126 3.36 3.82 24.86
C LEU A 126 3.30 3.38 26.32
N LYS A 127 4.27 2.59 26.80
CA LYS A 127 4.39 2.23 28.22
C LYS A 127 4.57 3.47 29.10
N LYS A 128 5.44 4.39 28.69
CA LYS A 128 5.74 5.61 29.46
C LYS A 128 4.56 6.59 29.49
N VAL A 129 3.89 6.78 28.36
CA VAL A 129 2.88 7.84 28.20
C VAL A 129 1.48 7.35 28.57
N GLY A 130 1.21 6.06 28.33
CA GLY A 130 -0.10 5.43 28.43
C GLY A 130 -0.91 5.59 27.14
N VAL A 131 -1.54 4.49 26.71
CA VAL A 131 -2.33 4.40 25.47
C VAL A 131 -3.45 5.43 25.41
N ARG A 132 -4.10 5.73 26.55
CA ARG A 132 -5.22 6.71 26.62
C ARG A 132 -4.83 8.10 26.13
N LYS A 133 -3.63 8.59 26.48
CA LYS A 133 -3.16 9.92 26.04
C LYS A 133 -2.89 9.95 24.55
N ILE A 134 -2.33 8.86 24.00
CA ILE A 134 -2.12 8.73 22.55
C ILE A 134 -3.45 8.61 21.81
N GLY A 135 -4.44 7.92 22.40
CA GLY A 135 -5.81 7.83 21.87
C GLY A 135 -6.42 9.20 21.55
N GLN A 136 -6.14 10.23 22.36
CA GLN A 136 -6.61 11.60 22.11
C GLN A 136 -6.01 12.21 20.83
N VAL A 137 -4.72 11.96 20.53
CA VAL A 137 -4.09 12.40 19.28
C VAL A 137 -4.57 11.56 18.10
N VAL A 138 -4.81 10.27 18.31
CA VAL A 138 -5.39 9.38 17.29
C VAL A 138 -6.79 9.88 16.90
N ASP A 139 -7.62 10.23 17.87
CA ASP A 139 -8.94 10.81 17.62
C ASP A 139 -8.84 12.13 16.86
N LEU A 140 -7.93 13.02 17.28
CA LEU A 140 -7.66 14.27 16.57
C LEU A 140 -7.23 14.02 15.12
N SER A 141 -6.31 13.09 14.89
CA SER A 141 -5.86 12.72 13.54
C SER A 141 -7.04 12.24 12.68
N SER A 142 -8.00 11.52 13.27
CA SER A 142 -9.20 11.07 12.56
C SER A 142 -10.11 12.24 12.14
N TYR A 143 -10.12 13.33 12.92
CA TYR A 143 -10.82 14.56 12.56
C TYR A 143 -10.07 15.33 11.48
N LEU A 144 -8.74 15.47 11.61
CA LEU A 144 -7.88 16.05 10.57
C LEU A 144 -8.03 15.31 9.25
N ARG A 145 -8.12 13.98 9.28
CA ARG A 145 -8.45 13.18 8.11
C ARG A 145 -9.73 13.69 7.45
N LYS A 146 -10.84 13.75 8.19
CA LYS A 146 -12.12 14.24 7.63
C LYS A 146 -11.97 15.63 7.02
N ILE A 147 -11.30 16.53 7.72
CA ILE A 147 -11.03 17.90 7.29
C ILE A 147 -10.33 17.94 5.92
N PHE A 148 -9.29 17.12 5.74
CA PHE A 148 -8.53 17.08 4.48
C PHE A 148 -9.23 16.33 3.34
N TYR A 149 -10.28 15.53 3.59
CA TYR A 149 -11.00 14.82 2.53
C TYR A 149 -11.96 15.72 1.73
N PHE A 150 -12.51 16.78 2.35
CA PHE A 150 -13.45 17.71 1.69
C PHE A 150 -12.84 18.60 0.60
N PRO A 151 -11.65 19.22 0.76
CA PRO A 151 -11.22 20.31 -0.10
C PRO A 151 -10.52 19.88 -1.38
N SER A 152 -10.44 18.58 -1.68
CA SER A 152 -9.59 18.09 -2.78
C SER A 152 -10.01 18.50 -4.20
N ARG A 153 -11.06 19.31 -4.33
CA ARG A 153 -11.51 19.93 -5.58
C ARG A 153 -11.77 21.43 -5.44
N CYS A 154 -11.44 21.99 -4.28
CA CYS A 154 -11.89 23.30 -3.85
C CYS A 154 -10.77 24.32 -3.80
N ILE A 155 -9.52 23.96 -4.06
CA ILE A 155 -8.43 24.92 -4.03
C ILE A 155 -8.18 25.43 -5.45
N ASP A 156 -8.30 26.74 -5.65
CA ASP A 156 -7.88 27.35 -6.92
C ASP A 156 -6.36 27.36 -7.03
N ASP A 157 -5.90 27.06 -8.23
CA ASP A 157 -4.49 27.05 -8.60
C ASP A 157 -3.94 28.47 -8.81
N SER A 158 -4.25 29.36 -7.87
CA SER A 158 -3.77 30.75 -7.87
C SER A 158 -2.32 30.82 -7.39
N ILE A 159 -1.58 31.83 -7.87
CA ILE A 159 -0.15 32.03 -7.54
C ILE A 159 0.08 32.08 -6.03
N GLN A 160 -0.77 32.81 -5.28
CA GLN A 160 -0.65 32.92 -3.83
C GLN A 160 -0.83 31.57 -3.12
N VAL A 161 -1.79 30.78 -3.58
CA VAL A 161 -2.02 29.44 -3.05
C VAL A 161 -0.82 28.56 -3.35
N ARG A 162 -0.28 28.60 -4.57
CA ARG A 162 0.92 27.84 -4.94
C ARG A 162 2.10 28.18 -4.04
N SER A 163 2.39 29.46 -3.78
CA SER A 163 3.55 29.85 -2.96
C SER A 163 3.50 29.31 -1.52
N ASP A 164 2.32 29.26 -0.91
CA ASP A 164 2.19 28.74 0.46
C ASP A 164 2.04 27.21 0.50
N ILE A 165 1.35 26.64 -0.50
CA ILE A 165 1.30 25.19 -0.67
C ILE A 165 2.68 24.62 -0.99
N GLN A 166 3.58 25.34 -1.66
CA GLN A 166 4.96 24.89 -1.93
C GLN A 166 5.79 24.70 -0.65
N LYS A 167 5.45 25.35 0.47
CA LYS A 167 6.11 25.14 1.77
C LYS A 167 5.67 23.84 2.46
N ALA A 168 4.43 23.41 2.21
CA ALA A 168 3.84 22.20 2.79
C ALA A 168 4.60 20.90 2.44
N PRO A 169 5.04 20.66 1.18
CA PRO A 169 6.05 19.69 0.79
C PRO A 169 7.20 19.49 1.77
N MET A 170 7.94 20.58 2.06
CA MET A 170 9.14 20.51 2.89
C MET A 170 8.78 20.19 4.34
N ARG A 171 7.65 20.69 4.83
CA ARG A 171 7.15 20.35 6.17
C ARG A 171 6.67 18.91 6.25
N LEU A 172 6.02 18.38 5.22
CA LEU A 172 5.62 16.97 5.15
C LEU A 172 6.85 16.07 5.16
N TRP A 173 7.87 16.44 4.37
CA TRP A 173 9.15 15.76 4.37
C TRP A 173 9.81 15.75 5.75
N GLN A 174 9.91 16.91 6.40
CA GLN A 174 10.44 17.02 7.75
C GLN A 174 9.66 16.16 8.73
N PHE A 175 8.32 16.18 8.64
CA PHE A 175 7.44 15.37 9.47
C PHE A 175 7.72 13.87 9.30
N VAL A 176 7.82 13.33 8.07
CA VAL A 176 8.11 11.90 7.89
C VAL A 176 9.52 11.54 8.36
N THR A 177 10.50 12.42 8.16
CA THR A 177 11.89 12.21 8.59
C THR A 177 12.01 12.21 10.12
N ASP A 178 11.26 13.09 10.79
CA ASP A 178 11.20 13.20 12.25
C ASP A 178 10.72 11.92 12.92
N PHE A 179 9.91 11.11 12.23
CA PHE A 179 9.30 9.88 12.74
C PHE A 179 9.68 8.65 11.90
N ASP A 180 10.79 8.73 11.16
CA ASP A 180 11.24 7.61 10.34
C ASP A 180 11.84 6.50 11.20
N ASP A 181 11.91 5.29 10.64
CA ASP A 181 12.54 4.14 11.29
C ASP A 181 12.03 3.79 12.71
N MET A 182 10.82 4.21 13.09
CA MET A 182 10.23 3.92 14.40
C MET A 182 9.92 2.43 14.59
N GLU A 183 9.84 2.00 15.86
CA GLU A 183 9.76 0.59 16.26
C GLU A 183 10.90 -0.23 15.64
N PRO A 184 12.17 0.03 16.03
CA PRO A 184 13.29 -0.77 15.56
C PRO A 184 13.20 -2.21 16.10
N LEU A 185 12.96 -3.14 15.18
CA LEU A 185 12.83 -4.58 15.41
C LEU A 185 14.18 -5.27 15.21
N THR A 186 14.46 -6.27 16.04
CA THR A 186 15.62 -7.18 15.87
C THR A 186 15.11 -8.61 16.03
N LEU A 187 15.50 -9.53 15.15
CA LEU A 187 15.00 -10.91 15.21
C LEU A 187 15.25 -11.61 16.56
N LYS A 188 16.40 -11.34 17.17
CA LYS A 188 16.79 -11.95 18.46
C LYS A 188 15.96 -11.44 19.64
N LYS A 189 15.28 -10.31 19.51
CA LYS A 189 14.31 -9.86 20.53
C LYS A 189 13.02 -10.62 20.30
N THR A 190 12.92 -11.81 20.89
CA THR A 190 11.62 -12.36 21.28
C THR A 190 11.00 -11.33 22.20
N TYR A 191 10.03 -10.54 21.70
CA TYR A 191 9.29 -9.62 22.54
C TYR A 191 8.72 -10.45 23.70
N LYS A 192 9.29 -10.24 24.89
CA LYS A 192 8.68 -10.68 26.13
C LYS A 192 7.31 -10.03 26.19
N GLU A 193 6.37 -10.74 26.79
CA GLU A 193 4.97 -10.36 27.02
C GLU A 193 4.83 -8.93 27.57
N ASP A 194 4.98 -7.96 26.68
CA ASP A 194 4.86 -6.56 27.02
C ASP A 194 3.38 -6.24 27.13
N GLU A 195 3.00 -5.51 28.18
CA GLU A 195 1.62 -5.03 28.42
C GLU A 195 1.01 -4.27 27.23
N ILE A 196 1.84 -3.82 26.27
CA ILE A 196 1.39 -3.12 25.07
C ILE A 196 0.95 -4.12 24.03
N THR A 197 -0.34 -4.09 23.73
CA THR A 197 -0.92 -4.97 22.73
C THR A 197 -0.59 -4.48 21.32
N LEU A 198 -0.57 -5.39 20.34
CA LEU A 198 -0.48 -5.05 18.92
C LEU A 198 -1.55 -4.02 18.49
N LYS A 199 -2.72 -4.04 19.14
CA LYS A 199 -3.79 -3.08 18.94
C LYS A 199 -3.38 -1.66 19.31
N ASP A 200 -2.56 -1.47 20.34
CA ASP A 200 -2.11 -0.16 20.77
C ASP A 200 -1.11 0.43 19.77
N ILE A 201 -0.20 -0.40 19.24
CA ILE A 201 0.71 0.01 18.17
C ILE A 201 -0.07 0.33 16.89
N SER A 202 -1.10 -0.46 16.57
CA SER A 202 -2.01 -0.18 15.45
C SER A 202 -2.64 1.22 15.53
N CYS A 203 -2.86 1.74 16.74
CA CYS A 203 -3.39 3.09 16.92
C CYS A 203 -2.39 4.16 16.46
N VAL A 204 -1.09 3.95 16.72
CA VAL A 204 -0.02 4.84 16.26
C VAL A 204 0.11 4.77 14.73
N ILE A 205 0.07 3.56 14.14
CA ILE A 205 0.07 3.41 12.66
C ILE A 205 -1.10 4.19 12.05
N ARG A 206 -2.29 4.03 12.63
CA ARG A 206 -3.51 4.72 12.18
C ARG A 206 -3.41 6.25 12.31
N LEU A 207 -2.70 6.76 13.32
CA LEU A 207 -2.45 8.18 13.48
C LEU A 207 -1.67 8.72 12.28
N PHE A 208 -0.54 8.10 11.92
CA PHE A 208 0.26 8.52 10.75
C PHE A 208 -0.55 8.42 9.46
N GLN A 209 -1.30 7.34 9.27
CA GLN A 209 -2.16 7.18 8.10
C GLN A 209 -3.22 8.28 7.99
N ASN A 210 -3.87 8.62 9.10
CA ASN A 210 -4.90 9.66 9.13
C ASN A 210 -4.35 11.06 8.76
N ILE A 211 -3.03 11.26 8.84
CA ILE A 211 -2.38 12.51 8.48
C ILE A 211 -1.80 12.39 7.07
N LEU A 212 -0.88 11.46 6.84
CA LEU A 212 -0.11 11.36 5.60
C LEU A 212 -0.99 11.13 4.38
N VAL A 213 -1.95 10.20 4.45
CA VAL A 213 -2.76 9.82 3.29
C VAL A 213 -3.59 10.98 2.75
N PRO A 214 -4.41 11.67 3.55
CA PRO A 214 -5.20 12.77 3.03
C PRO A 214 -4.34 14.01 2.72
N TYR A 215 -3.21 14.20 3.41
CA TYR A 215 -2.28 15.29 3.10
C TYR A 215 -1.61 15.10 1.74
N VAL A 216 -1.10 13.90 1.46
CA VAL A 216 -0.56 13.53 0.14
C VAL A 216 -1.61 13.68 -0.93
N ARG A 217 -2.83 13.21 -0.69
CA ARG A 217 -3.97 13.38 -1.61
C ARG A 217 -4.24 14.86 -1.92
N MET A 218 -4.07 15.73 -0.95
CA MET A 218 -4.23 17.17 -1.13
C MET A 218 -3.08 17.75 -1.97
N ILE A 219 -1.82 17.47 -1.61
CA ILE A 219 -0.64 17.92 -2.37
C ILE A 219 -0.72 17.51 -3.84
N ARG A 220 -1.21 16.30 -4.11
CA ARG A 220 -1.35 15.74 -5.47
C ARG A 220 -2.27 16.50 -6.42
N GLN A 221 -3.03 17.48 -5.95
CA GLN A 221 -3.73 18.40 -6.84
C GLN A 221 -2.80 19.38 -7.54
N PHE A 222 -1.58 19.56 -7.00
CA PHE A 222 -0.58 20.49 -7.49
C PHE A 222 0.60 19.70 -8.03
N ASP A 223 0.63 19.56 -9.35
CA ASP A 223 1.61 18.71 -10.04
C ASP A 223 3.05 19.14 -9.76
N GLU A 224 3.27 20.46 -9.72
CA GLU A 224 4.56 21.08 -9.35
C GLU A 224 5.00 20.65 -7.94
N SER A 225 4.10 20.69 -6.95
CA SER A 225 4.40 20.31 -5.57
C SER A 225 4.75 18.83 -5.44
N GLY A 226 4.05 17.95 -6.16
CA GLY A 226 4.36 16.52 -6.19
C GLY A 226 5.76 16.25 -6.76
N ASN A 227 6.07 16.87 -7.90
CA ASN A 227 7.41 16.78 -8.51
C ASN A 227 8.49 17.37 -7.61
N GLN A 228 8.24 18.49 -6.94
CA GLN A 228 9.20 19.11 -6.02
C GLN A 228 9.55 18.19 -4.85
N ILE A 229 8.56 17.55 -4.22
CA ILE A 229 8.83 16.59 -3.12
C ILE A 229 9.64 15.41 -3.64
N ILE A 230 9.27 14.85 -4.78
CA ILE A 230 10.00 13.72 -5.38
C ILE A 230 11.45 14.14 -5.66
N LYS A 231 11.68 15.34 -6.21
CA LYS A 231 13.02 15.87 -6.49
C LYS A 231 13.88 15.96 -5.24
N GLU A 232 13.35 16.53 -4.16
CA GLU A 232 14.07 16.63 -2.89
C GLU A 232 14.36 15.24 -2.29
N LEU A 233 13.37 14.34 -2.33
CA LEU A 233 13.54 12.96 -1.85
C LEU A 233 14.64 12.23 -2.61
N VAL A 234 14.65 12.31 -3.94
CA VAL A 234 15.71 11.72 -4.77
C VAL A 234 17.07 12.33 -4.43
N GLN A 235 17.15 13.64 -4.17
CA GLN A 235 18.40 14.29 -3.79
C GLN A 235 18.93 13.82 -2.42
N VAL A 236 18.04 13.69 -1.42
CA VAL A 236 18.40 13.15 -0.11
C VAL A 236 18.86 11.70 -0.23
N PHE A 237 18.09 10.86 -0.92
CA PHE A 237 18.43 9.45 -1.09
C PHE A 237 19.74 9.26 -1.84
N LYS A 238 19.99 10.06 -2.87
CA LYS A 238 21.29 10.07 -3.58
C LYS A 238 22.43 10.46 -2.65
N SER A 239 22.27 11.52 -1.85
CA SER A 239 23.30 11.96 -0.90
C SER A 239 23.59 10.89 0.15
N ASP A 240 22.56 10.22 0.67
CA ASP A 240 22.70 9.13 1.63
C ASP A 240 23.38 7.90 1.00
N MET A 241 23.02 7.56 -0.24
CA MET A 241 23.64 6.48 -1.00
C MET A 241 25.12 6.79 -1.28
N GLU A 242 25.45 7.99 -1.74
CA GLU A 242 26.83 8.44 -1.99
C GLU A 242 27.65 8.36 -0.71
N ARG A 243 27.10 8.76 0.44
CA ARG A 243 27.75 8.58 1.74
C ARG A 243 28.02 7.11 2.08
N VAL A 244 27.08 6.21 1.78
CA VAL A 244 27.23 4.76 2.05
C VAL A 244 28.23 4.13 1.08
N THR A 245 28.28 4.59 -0.16
CA THR A 245 29.09 4.00 -1.24
C THR A 245 30.37 4.76 -1.52
N ALA A 246 30.67 5.79 -0.73
CA ALA A 246 31.88 6.59 -0.85
C ALA A 246 33.12 5.68 -0.84
N ASN A 247 34.02 5.92 -1.79
CA ASN A 247 35.29 5.19 -1.96
C ASN A 247 35.16 3.71 -2.35
N LEU A 248 34.00 3.26 -2.83
CA LEU A 248 33.82 1.89 -3.33
C LEU A 248 33.83 1.86 -4.85
N ALA A 249 34.41 0.80 -5.41
CA ALA A 249 34.24 0.48 -6.82
C ALA A 249 32.75 0.19 -7.13
N SER A 250 32.38 0.29 -8.41
CA SER A 250 30.99 0.14 -8.83
C SER A 250 30.32 -1.15 -8.38
N GLU A 251 31.02 -2.27 -8.50
CA GLU A 251 30.54 -3.59 -8.09
C GLU A 251 30.46 -3.72 -6.56
N GLN A 252 31.48 -3.24 -5.85
CA GLN A 252 31.50 -3.22 -4.38
C GLN A 252 30.38 -2.34 -3.80
N ALA A 253 30.06 -1.24 -4.46
CA ALA A 253 28.95 -0.38 -4.10
C ALA A 253 27.61 -1.11 -4.23
N ILE A 254 27.40 -1.81 -5.35
CA ILE A 254 26.20 -2.65 -5.55
C ILE A 254 26.15 -3.75 -4.50
N GLU A 255 27.24 -4.47 -4.28
CA GLU A 255 27.31 -5.54 -3.27
C GLU A 255 26.98 -5.00 -1.87
N LYS A 256 27.56 -3.86 -1.48
CA LYS A 256 27.28 -3.21 -0.21
C LYS A 256 25.81 -2.81 -0.08
N LEU A 257 25.19 -2.28 -1.14
CA LEU A 257 23.78 -1.89 -1.12
C LEU A 257 22.86 -3.12 -1.01
N LEU A 258 23.17 -4.20 -1.74
CA LEU A 258 22.42 -5.46 -1.71
C LEU A 258 22.49 -6.13 -0.33
N THR A 259 23.63 -6.02 0.36
CA THR A 259 23.92 -6.69 1.63
C THR A 259 23.78 -5.79 2.87
N GLN A 260 23.49 -4.49 2.70
CA GLN A 260 23.44 -3.53 3.80
C GLN A 260 22.42 -3.90 4.89
N SER A 261 21.31 -4.49 4.46
CA SER A 261 20.12 -4.86 5.23
C SER A 261 20.28 -6.11 6.08
N ASP A 262 21.01 -6.09 7.17
CA ASP A 262 21.09 -7.27 8.02
C ASP A 262 19.94 -7.30 9.04
N ILE A 263 18.77 -7.83 8.66
CA ILE A 263 17.61 -7.92 9.58
C ILE A 263 17.89 -8.86 10.77
N GLU A 264 18.80 -9.82 10.60
CA GLU A 264 19.16 -10.80 11.63
C GLU A 264 19.98 -10.16 12.75
N ASN A 265 20.93 -9.31 12.40
CA ASN A 265 21.89 -8.76 13.35
C ASN A 265 21.72 -7.26 13.62
N LYS A 266 21.00 -6.52 12.77
CA LYS A 266 20.80 -5.07 12.93
C LYS A 266 19.33 -4.74 13.16
N PRO A 267 19.03 -3.71 13.96
CA PRO A 267 17.68 -3.18 14.06
C PRO A 267 17.22 -2.67 12.70
N PHE A 268 15.96 -2.95 12.36
CA PHE A 268 15.28 -2.41 11.20
C PHE A 268 13.87 -1.99 11.59
N SER A 269 13.25 -1.10 10.82
CA SER A 269 11.87 -0.70 11.07
C SER A 269 10.98 -1.18 9.94
N VAL A 270 9.72 -1.44 10.26
CA VAL A 270 8.65 -1.67 9.27
C VAL A 270 7.88 -0.40 8.95
N PHE A 271 8.20 0.77 9.52
CA PHE A 271 7.44 2.00 9.35
C PHE A 271 7.92 2.85 8.16
N ASN A 272 9.24 3.07 8.04
CA ASN A 272 9.95 3.60 6.86
C ASN A 272 9.13 4.65 6.08
N LEU A 273 8.67 5.67 6.81
CA LEU A 273 7.63 6.60 6.37
C LEU A 273 8.11 7.44 5.19
N SER A 274 9.40 7.78 5.17
CA SER A 274 10.02 8.56 4.09
C SER A 274 9.98 7.82 2.75
N GLN A 275 10.43 6.56 2.72
CA GLN A 275 10.46 5.76 1.49
C GLN A 275 9.06 5.44 1.00
N ARG A 276 8.10 5.21 1.91
CA ARG A 276 6.71 4.96 1.53
C ARG A 276 6.01 6.20 1.02
N LEU A 277 6.28 7.36 1.61
CA LEU A 277 5.82 8.63 1.08
C LEU A 277 6.37 8.85 -0.33
N PHE A 278 7.66 8.57 -0.55
CA PHE A 278 8.29 8.63 -1.87
C PHE A 278 7.55 7.76 -2.88
N PHE A 279 7.39 6.46 -2.62
CA PHE A 279 6.71 5.56 -3.55
C PHE A 279 5.24 5.90 -3.75
N LEU A 280 4.55 6.38 -2.69
CA LEU A 280 3.18 6.84 -2.81
C LEU A 280 3.08 8.04 -3.77
N LEU A 281 3.96 9.04 -3.64
CA LEU A 281 3.97 10.20 -4.53
C LEU A 281 4.39 9.81 -5.95
N LEU A 282 5.49 9.07 -6.08
CA LEU A 282 6.04 8.63 -7.35
C LEU A 282 5.04 7.81 -8.16
N THR A 283 4.44 6.80 -7.53
CA THR A 283 3.38 5.98 -8.15
C THR A 283 2.29 6.87 -8.71
N GLU A 284 1.80 7.81 -7.91
CA GLU A 284 0.66 8.63 -8.31
C GLU A 284 1.01 9.61 -9.44
N CYS A 285 2.21 10.19 -9.43
CA CYS A 285 2.73 11.01 -10.52
C CYS A 285 2.90 10.20 -11.81
N VAL A 286 3.38 8.95 -11.74
CA VAL A 286 3.54 8.06 -12.90
C VAL A 286 2.18 7.63 -13.46
N VAL A 287 1.29 7.16 -12.58
CA VAL A 287 -0.08 6.75 -12.90
C VAL A 287 -0.82 7.87 -13.61
N GLN A 288 -0.75 9.10 -13.09
CA GLN A 288 -1.40 10.28 -13.68
C GLN A 288 -0.63 10.91 -14.86
N ARG A 289 0.52 10.37 -15.25
CA ARG A 289 1.41 10.93 -16.29
C ARG A 289 1.89 12.37 -16.02
N LYS A 290 2.02 12.73 -14.73
CA LYS A 290 2.40 14.06 -14.24
C LYS A 290 3.85 14.17 -13.77
N LEU A 291 4.59 13.06 -13.78
CA LEU A 291 6.02 13.08 -13.48
C LEU A 291 6.76 13.87 -14.58
N SER A 292 7.55 14.87 -14.18
CA SER A 292 8.35 15.69 -15.08
C SER A 292 9.37 14.86 -15.85
N ASN A 293 9.75 15.30 -17.05
CA ASN A 293 10.72 14.57 -17.87
C ASN A 293 12.11 14.49 -17.21
N GLU A 294 12.53 15.53 -16.48
CA GLU A 294 13.75 15.52 -15.69
C GLU A 294 13.73 14.39 -14.65
N LEU A 295 12.63 14.28 -13.88
CA LEU A 295 12.50 13.21 -12.88
C LEU A 295 12.29 11.84 -13.50
N LYS A 296 11.59 11.73 -14.64
CA LYS A 296 11.48 10.47 -15.37
C LYS A 296 12.86 9.98 -15.77
N LYS A 297 13.69 10.83 -16.38
CA LYS A 297 15.06 10.46 -16.75
C LYS A 297 15.89 10.09 -15.52
N ARG A 298 15.86 10.94 -14.48
CA ARG A 298 16.63 10.71 -13.26
C ARG A 298 16.23 9.47 -12.47
N ILE A 299 14.97 9.04 -12.57
CA ILE A 299 14.49 7.84 -11.88
C ILE A 299 14.60 6.62 -12.81
N PHE A 300 14.11 6.66 -14.05
CA PHE A 300 14.09 5.44 -14.86
C PHE A 300 15.38 5.18 -15.63
N ASP A 301 16.14 6.23 -15.98
CA ASP A 301 17.35 6.10 -16.82
C ASP A 301 18.64 6.19 -15.99
N ASP A 302 18.65 6.97 -14.91
CA ASP A 302 19.84 7.16 -14.06
C ASP A 302 19.91 6.12 -12.93
N HIS A 303 20.97 5.30 -13.00
CA HIS A 303 21.56 4.45 -11.97
C HIS A 303 20.63 3.49 -11.18
N VAL A 304 20.78 2.20 -11.47
CA VAL A 304 20.42 1.01 -10.66
C VAL A 304 20.62 1.21 -9.15
N ARG A 305 21.66 1.96 -8.74
CA ARG A 305 22.02 2.17 -7.32
C ARG A 305 21.01 3.00 -6.54
N ASP A 306 20.47 4.05 -7.14
CA ASP A 306 19.51 4.94 -6.48
C ASP A 306 18.25 4.13 -6.11
N HIS A 307 17.84 3.22 -6.98
CA HIS A 307 16.71 2.31 -6.76
C HIS A 307 16.97 1.36 -5.59
N LEU A 308 18.11 0.66 -5.60
CA LEU A 308 18.48 -0.28 -4.54
C LEU A 308 18.46 0.39 -3.14
N PHE A 309 18.93 1.63 -3.05
CA PHE A 309 18.99 2.34 -1.78
C PHE A 309 17.58 2.68 -1.24
N VAL A 310 16.70 3.21 -2.09
CA VAL A 310 15.34 3.61 -1.67
C VAL A 310 14.44 2.41 -1.39
N LEU A 311 14.70 1.30 -2.07
CA LEU A 311 13.87 0.09 -2.05
C LEU A 311 14.25 -0.90 -0.95
N ARG A 312 15.35 -0.64 -0.24
CA ARG A 312 15.86 -1.40 0.90
C ARG A 312 14.80 -1.76 1.94
N ASN A 313 14.13 -0.72 2.39
CA ASN A 313 13.22 -0.73 3.51
C ASN A 313 11.91 -1.48 3.21
N VAL A 314 11.56 -1.58 1.93
CA VAL A 314 10.38 -2.32 1.48
C VAL A 314 10.60 -3.80 1.64
N VAL A 315 11.67 -4.36 1.06
CA VAL A 315 11.94 -5.81 1.12
C VAL A 315 12.22 -6.28 2.56
N GLN A 316 12.86 -5.44 3.37
CA GLN A 316 13.02 -5.72 4.80
C GLN A 316 11.68 -5.89 5.52
N SER A 317 10.68 -5.04 5.23
CA SER A 317 9.38 -5.15 5.89
C SER A 317 8.69 -6.49 5.61
N TRP A 318 8.90 -7.04 4.41
CA TRP A 318 8.38 -8.34 3.99
C TRP A 318 9.12 -9.53 4.60
N SER A 319 10.44 -9.43 4.69
CA SER A 319 11.27 -10.49 5.30
C SER A 319 10.89 -10.77 6.76
N HIS A 320 10.33 -9.76 7.46
CA HIS A 320 9.91 -9.90 8.85
C HIS A 320 8.69 -10.79 9.05
N ASN A 321 7.84 -10.98 8.04
CA ASN A 321 6.59 -11.76 8.13
C ASN A 321 6.81 -13.22 8.53
N ARG A 322 8.07 -13.68 8.49
CA ARG A 322 8.46 -15.08 8.65
C ARG A 322 9.01 -15.40 10.04
N LEU A 323 9.34 -14.38 10.85
CA LEU A 323 10.36 -14.56 11.91
C LEU A 323 9.84 -14.38 13.35
N SER A 324 8.61 -13.90 13.57
CA SER A 324 7.97 -13.95 14.90
C SER A 324 6.44 -13.75 14.84
N ASN A 325 5.69 -14.32 15.80
CA ASN A 325 4.23 -14.10 15.93
C ASN A 325 3.86 -12.62 16.12
N TYR A 326 4.71 -11.88 16.83
CA TYR A 326 4.52 -10.43 17.02
C TYR A 326 4.73 -9.68 15.70
N GLY A 327 5.79 -10.04 14.98
CA GLY A 327 6.10 -9.51 13.67
C GLY A 327 5.02 -9.78 12.63
N SER A 328 4.51 -11.02 12.58
CA SER A 328 3.40 -11.37 11.71
C SER A 328 2.12 -10.62 12.11
N GLY A 329 1.90 -10.36 13.41
CA GLY A 329 0.84 -9.49 13.90
C GLY A 329 0.96 -8.03 13.46
N LEU A 330 2.14 -7.42 13.59
CA LEU A 330 2.42 -6.06 13.14
C LEU A 330 2.29 -5.94 11.62
N ALA A 331 2.87 -6.89 10.90
CA ALA A 331 2.76 -6.99 9.47
C ALA A 331 1.30 -7.18 9.04
N SER A 332 0.54 -8.05 9.72
CA SER A 332 -0.89 -8.25 9.44
C SER A 332 -1.67 -6.95 9.64
N ILE A 333 -1.45 -6.20 10.72
CA ILE A 333 -2.05 -4.87 10.92
C ILE A 333 -1.68 -3.93 9.77
N TYR A 334 -0.41 -3.96 9.38
CA TYR A 334 0.13 -3.10 8.35
C TYR A 334 -0.40 -3.44 6.95
N HIS A 335 -0.58 -4.73 6.64
CA HIS A 335 -1.09 -5.24 5.37
C HIS A 335 -2.63 -5.28 5.34
N THR A 336 -3.30 -5.11 6.49
CA THR A 336 -4.76 -5.19 6.59
C THR A 336 -5.42 -4.15 5.67
N PRO A 337 -6.26 -4.59 4.70
CA PRO A 337 -6.90 -3.70 3.73
C PRO A 337 -7.81 -2.63 4.35
N ALA A 338 -8.30 -2.85 5.58
CA ALA A 338 -9.13 -1.89 6.29
C ALA A 338 -8.35 -0.64 6.77
N PHE A 339 -7.03 -0.77 6.95
CA PHE A 339 -6.20 0.31 7.49
C PHE A 339 -5.28 0.92 6.43
N ALA A 340 -4.79 0.14 5.45
CA ALA A 340 -3.56 0.52 4.74
C ALA A 340 -3.51 0.36 3.19
N PRO A 341 -4.59 0.45 2.37
CA PRO A 341 -4.43 0.41 0.91
C PRO A 341 -3.42 1.45 0.39
N SER A 342 -3.26 2.55 1.11
CA SER A 342 -2.38 3.67 0.77
C SER A 342 -0.93 3.53 1.24
N LEU A 343 -0.62 2.70 2.24
CA LEU A 343 0.76 2.55 2.74
C LEU A 343 1.40 1.26 2.25
N PHE A 344 0.61 0.20 2.11
CA PHE A 344 1.13 -1.09 1.66
C PHE A 344 1.27 -1.19 0.13
N LEU A 345 0.36 -0.62 -0.65
CA LEU A 345 0.47 -0.61 -2.11
C LEU A 345 1.81 -0.01 -2.61
N PRO A 346 2.34 1.08 -2.01
CA PRO A 346 3.70 1.53 -2.27
C PRO A 346 4.79 0.45 -2.18
N ASP A 347 4.67 -0.53 -1.29
CA ASP A 347 5.65 -1.60 -1.12
C ASP A 347 5.66 -2.56 -2.34
N PHE A 348 4.52 -2.80 -3.00
CA PHE A 348 4.50 -3.57 -4.26
C PHE A 348 5.01 -2.76 -5.44
N ASN A 349 4.61 -1.49 -5.50
CA ASN A 349 5.06 -0.58 -6.54
C ASN A 349 6.59 -0.50 -6.52
N ALA A 350 7.16 -0.44 -5.32
CA ALA A 350 8.59 -0.56 -5.10
C ALA A 350 9.21 -1.83 -5.73
N ILE A 351 8.59 -3.00 -5.53
CA ILE A 351 9.05 -4.24 -6.17
C ILE A 351 8.92 -4.16 -7.70
N GLN A 352 7.86 -3.56 -8.23
CA GLN A 352 7.72 -3.33 -9.68
C GLN A 352 8.82 -2.43 -10.24
N PHE A 353 9.19 -1.37 -9.52
CA PHE A 353 10.35 -0.54 -9.86
C PHE A 353 11.66 -1.37 -9.83
N LEU A 354 11.86 -2.21 -8.82
CA LEU A 354 13.05 -3.09 -8.75
C LEU A 354 13.14 -4.05 -9.94
N ILE A 355 12.05 -4.76 -10.27
CA ILE A 355 12.00 -5.70 -11.40
C ILE A 355 12.35 -4.97 -12.71
N THR A 356 11.86 -3.75 -12.85
CA THR A 356 12.03 -2.95 -14.07
C THR A 356 13.44 -2.38 -14.21
N CYS A 357 14.01 -1.90 -13.12
CA CYS A 357 15.27 -1.14 -13.15
C CYS A 357 16.51 -2.01 -12.90
N LEU A 358 16.35 -3.23 -12.39
CA LEU A 358 17.47 -4.15 -12.15
C LEU A 358 17.53 -5.23 -13.21
N THR A 359 18.73 -5.72 -13.48
CA THR A 359 18.88 -6.99 -14.20
C THR A 359 18.21 -8.11 -13.41
N PRO A 360 17.64 -9.14 -14.06
CA PRO A 360 16.94 -10.23 -13.37
C PRO A 360 17.77 -10.92 -12.28
N GLU A 361 19.06 -11.11 -12.53
CA GLU A 361 19.99 -11.68 -11.56
C GLU A 361 20.17 -10.81 -10.31
N HIS A 362 20.50 -9.52 -10.47
CA HIS A 362 20.61 -8.61 -9.32
C HIS A 362 19.30 -8.50 -8.53
N PHE A 363 18.14 -8.48 -9.20
CA PHE A 363 16.85 -8.45 -8.51
C PHE A 363 16.61 -9.71 -7.67
N LEU A 364 16.83 -10.90 -8.24
CA LEU A 364 16.61 -12.14 -7.52
C LEU A 364 17.64 -12.34 -6.40
N LYS A 365 18.91 -12.00 -6.62
CA LYS A 365 19.94 -11.95 -5.56
C LYS A 365 19.54 -10.99 -4.44
N TYR A 366 19.06 -9.80 -4.80
CA TYR A 366 18.59 -8.82 -3.84
C TYR A 366 17.45 -9.37 -2.97
N LEU A 367 16.43 -9.98 -3.59
CA LEU A 367 15.34 -10.62 -2.86
C LEU A 367 15.86 -11.76 -1.97
N LEU A 368 16.66 -12.69 -2.50
CA LEU A 368 17.21 -13.79 -1.72
C LEU A 368 18.00 -13.29 -0.52
N PHE A 369 18.96 -12.40 -0.72
CA PHE A 369 19.77 -11.90 0.39
C PHE A 369 18.94 -11.17 1.43
N ASN A 370 17.87 -10.46 1.06
CA ASN A 370 17.04 -9.71 2.01
C ASN A 370 15.97 -10.56 2.70
N VAL A 371 15.48 -11.60 2.04
CA VAL A 371 14.54 -12.56 2.65
C VAL A 371 15.29 -13.64 3.46
N PHE A 372 16.54 -13.96 3.07
CA PHE A 372 17.46 -14.88 3.73
C PHE A 372 18.84 -14.24 3.98
N PRO A 373 19.00 -13.50 5.07
CA PRO A 373 20.29 -12.92 5.40
C PRO A 373 21.38 -13.97 5.68
N SER A 374 21.01 -15.15 6.20
CA SER A 374 21.93 -16.29 6.41
C SER A 374 22.75 -16.67 5.18
N ILE A 375 22.16 -16.59 3.97
CA ILE A 375 22.85 -16.88 2.71
C ILE A 375 24.09 -15.99 2.54
N ARG A 376 24.05 -14.73 2.99
CA ARG A 376 25.14 -13.76 2.80
C ARG A 376 26.43 -14.14 3.52
N GLN A 377 26.36 -15.06 4.49
CA GLN A 377 27.56 -15.56 5.19
C GLN A 377 28.26 -16.66 4.39
N LYS A 378 27.59 -17.24 3.38
CA LYS A 378 28.05 -18.42 2.64
C LYS A 378 28.40 -18.13 1.18
N THR A 379 28.02 -16.98 0.66
CA THR A 379 28.22 -16.59 -0.74
C THR A 379 28.35 -15.07 -0.86
N THR A 380 28.89 -14.61 -1.98
CA THR A 380 29.03 -13.20 -2.33
C THR A 380 28.06 -12.82 -3.46
N VAL A 381 27.83 -11.52 -3.63
CA VAL A 381 26.98 -11.01 -4.73
C VAL A 381 27.55 -11.37 -6.11
N SER A 382 28.86 -11.57 -6.21
CA SER A 382 29.57 -11.90 -7.44
C SER A 382 29.35 -13.35 -7.90
N GLU A 383 28.96 -14.28 -7.02
CA GLU A 383 28.72 -15.66 -7.43
C GLU A 383 27.49 -15.78 -8.32
N PRO A 384 27.48 -16.66 -9.34
CA PRO A 384 26.32 -16.88 -10.18
C PRO A 384 25.08 -17.24 -9.36
N PHE A 385 23.93 -16.70 -9.74
CA PHE A 385 22.67 -16.95 -9.03
C PHE A 385 22.33 -18.44 -8.88
N SER A 386 22.68 -19.27 -9.86
CA SER A 386 22.52 -20.73 -9.79
C SER A 386 23.31 -21.38 -8.64
N SER A 387 24.52 -20.90 -8.37
CA SER A 387 25.34 -21.36 -7.24
C SER A 387 24.69 -20.99 -5.91
N ILE A 388 24.13 -19.77 -5.80
CA ILE A 388 23.42 -19.32 -4.59
C ILE A 388 22.17 -20.18 -4.32
N LEU A 389 21.41 -20.53 -5.37
CA LEU A 389 20.23 -21.38 -5.22
C LEU A 389 20.56 -22.82 -4.80
N SER A 390 21.78 -23.29 -5.07
CA SER A 390 22.24 -24.63 -4.66
C SER A 390 22.59 -24.72 -3.17
N LEU A 391 22.62 -23.59 -2.46
CA LEU A 391 22.89 -23.58 -1.02
C LEU A 391 21.78 -24.29 -0.23
N PRO A 392 22.11 -24.97 0.88
CA PRO A 392 21.13 -25.68 1.72
C PRO A 392 20.00 -24.78 2.26
N GLU A 393 20.26 -23.49 2.49
CA GLU A 393 19.24 -22.51 2.88
C GLU A 393 18.08 -22.43 1.90
N SER A 394 18.38 -22.61 0.61
CA SER A 394 17.40 -22.55 -0.46
C SER A 394 16.53 -23.83 -0.52
N GLU A 395 16.74 -24.80 0.38
CA GLU A 395 15.83 -25.93 0.59
C GLU A 395 14.59 -25.54 1.43
N ASP A 396 14.61 -24.40 2.13
CA ASP A 396 13.41 -23.87 2.80
C ASP A 396 12.47 -23.22 1.77
N THR A 397 11.39 -23.91 1.54
CA THR A 397 10.44 -23.61 0.47
C THR A 397 9.26 -22.79 0.85
N LEU A 398 9.00 -22.64 2.14
CA LEU A 398 8.17 -21.54 2.55
C LEU A 398 8.77 -20.25 2.00
N VAL A 399 10.09 -20.17 1.83
CA VAL A 399 10.74 -18.92 1.42
C VAL A 399 10.69 -18.72 -0.07
N LEU A 400 10.97 -19.78 -0.84
CA LEU A 400 10.75 -19.77 -2.27
C LEU A 400 9.29 -19.39 -2.58
N GLN A 401 8.34 -19.94 -1.82
CA GLN A 401 6.93 -19.57 -1.88
C GLN A 401 6.72 -18.07 -1.65
N HIS A 402 7.37 -17.45 -0.67
CA HIS A 402 7.26 -16.00 -0.45
C HIS A 402 7.80 -15.19 -1.61
N ILE A 403 8.95 -15.59 -2.16
CA ILE A 403 9.55 -14.91 -3.31
C ILE A 403 8.60 -14.99 -4.50
N PHE A 404 8.00 -16.17 -4.77
CA PHE A 404 6.98 -16.29 -5.81
C PHE A 404 5.75 -15.43 -5.55
N ILE A 405 5.26 -15.35 -4.30
CA ILE A 405 4.15 -14.46 -3.93
C ILE A 405 4.49 -13.01 -4.27
N LEU A 406 5.68 -12.53 -3.87
CA LEU A 406 6.11 -11.16 -4.13
C LEU A 406 6.19 -10.86 -5.63
N ILE A 407 6.84 -11.76 -6.38
CA ILE A 407 7.00 -11.62 -7.83
C ILE A 407 5.64 -11.66 -8.54
N TYR A 408 4.81 -12.67 -8.24
CA TYR A 408 3.48 -12.80 -8.82
C TYR A 408 2.64 -11.54 -8.57
N ASN A 409 2.61 -11.04 -7.33
CA ASN A 409 1.85 -9.85 -6.97
C ASN A 409 2.36 -8.59 -7.68
N ALA A 410 3.68 -8.45 -7.84
CA ALA A 410 4.27 -7.37 -8.62
C ALA A 410 3.85 -7.42 -10.10
N PHE A 411 3.71 -8.60 -10.70
CA PHE A 411 3.26 -8.71 -12.10
C PHE A 411 1.78 -8.42 -12.33
N THR A 412 0.97 -8.47 -11.29
CA THR A 412 -0.49 -8.59 -11.42
C THR A 412 -1.25 -7.42 -10.78
N GLU A 413 -0.59 -6.61 -9.95
CA GLU A 413 -1.07 -5.28 -9.55
C GLU A 413 -0.87 -4.30 -10.72
N LEU A 414 -1.88 -4.19 -11.58
CA LEU A 414 -1.80 -3.49 -12.86
C LEU A 414 -1.78 -1.96 -12.75
N ARG A 415 -2.09 -1.40 -11.58
CA ARG A 415 -2.33 0.04 -11.42
C ARG A 415 -1.18 0.90 -11.92
N LEU A 416 0.04 0.57 -11.51
CA LEU A 416 1.23 1.37 -11.81
C LEU A 416 1.77 1.04 -13.19
N ILE A 417 1.87 -0.25 -13.49
CA ILE A 417 2.63 -0.76 -14.63
C ILE A 417 1.86 -0.68 -15.95
N CYS A 418 0.52 -0.62 -15.91
CA CYS A 418 -0.30 -0.71 -17.11
C CYS A 418 -0.98 0.59 -17.51
N ASP A 419 -1.27 0.72 -18.79
CA ASP A 419 -2.05 1.83 -19.32
C ASP A 419 -3.56 1.54 -19.29
N LEU A 420 -4.15 1.71 -18.10
CA LEU A 420 -5.58 1.46 -17.88
C LEU A 420 -6.42 2.64 -18.36
N ASP A 421 -7.46 2.37 -19.16
CA ASP A 421 -8.43 3.36 -19.62
C ASP A 421 -9.09 4.15 -18.47
N ASP A 422 -9.46 3.45 -17.39
CA ASP A 422 -10.03 4.05 -16.18
C ASP A 422 -9.37 3.48 -14.91
N GLN A 423 -8.26 4.12 -14.52
CA GLN A 423 -7.54 3.82 -13.28
C GLN A 423 -8.40 3.99 -12.02
N LYS A 424 -9.37 4.92 -12.02
CA LYS A 424 -10.22 5.15 -10.85
C LYS A 424 -11.19 3.98 -10.68
N LEU A 425 -11.78 3.51 -11.77
CA LEU A 425 -12.64 2.33 -11.78
C LEU A 425 -11.87 1.10 -11.31
N TYR A 426 -10.66 0.89 -11.82
CA TYR A 426 -9.78 -0.21 -11.36
C TYR A 426 -9.58 -0.16 -9.84
N MET A 427 -9.23 1.01 -9.28
CA MET A 427 -9.05 1.16 -7.84
C MET A 427 -10.33 0.92 -7.03
N VAL A 428 -11.49 1.33 -7.55
CA VAL A 428 -12.78 1.07 -6.90
C VAL A 428 -13.09 -0.43 -6.92
N GLN A 429 -12.86 -1.12 -8.03
CA GLN A 429 -13.03 -2.57 -8.13
C GLN A 429 -12.06 -3.30 -7.19
N LEU A 430 -10.79 -2.90 -7.19
CA LEU A 430 -9.75 -3.40 -6.29
C LEU A 430 -10.18 -3.29 -4.82
N HIS A 431 -10.61 -2.11 -4.39
CA HIS A 431 -11.05 -1.86 -3.02
C HIS A 431 -12.31 -2.66 -2.67
N LYS A 432 -13.25 -2.80 -3.62
CA LYS A 432 -14.46 -3.59 -3.45
C LYS A 432 -14.10 -5.07 -3.22
N THR A 433 -13.20 -5.63 -4.04
CA THR A 433 -12.74 -7.02 -3.91
C THR A 433 -12.05 -7.26 -2.57
N LYS A 434 -11.06 -6.43 -2.20
CA LYS A 434 -10.32 -6.55 -0.92
C LYS A 434 -11.24 -6.46 0.30
N ARG A 435 -12.26 -5.60 0.24
CA ARG A 435 -13.23 -5.46 1.32
C ARG A 435 -14.18 -6.64 1.42
N VAL A 436 -14.61 -7.16 0.28
CA VAL A 436 -15.49 -8.33 0.22
C VAL A 436 -14.81 -9.54 0.83
N THR A 437 -13.54 -9.78 0.50
CA THR A 437 -12.75 -10.87 1.06
C THR A 437 -12.53 -10.68 2.56
N SER A 438 -12.25 -9.45 3.04
CA SER A 438 -12.03 -9.20 4.46
C SER A 438 -13.29 -9.36 5.34
N VAL A 439 -14.46 -8.91 4.87
CA VAL A 439 -15.70 -8.95 5.67
C VAL A 439 -16.18 -10.39 5.92
N LYS A 440 -16.06 -11.27 4.93
CA LYS A 440 -16.45 -12.69 5.07
C LYS A 440 -15.66 -13.40 6.16
N LYS A 441 -14.35 -13.15 6.23
CA LYS A 441 -13.44 -13.86 7.14
C LYS A 441 -13.69 -13.58 8.61
N THR A 442 -14.09 -12.35 8.94
CA THR A 442 -14.18 -11.94 10.35
C THR A 442 -15.49 -12.35 11.03
N GLY A 443 -16.52 -12.75 10.27
CA GLY A 443 -17.87 -12.98 10.82
C GLY A 443 -18.48 -11.78 11.55
N ASN A 444 -17.79 -10.64 11.55
CA ASN A 444 -17.99 -9.58 12.52
C ASN A 444 -18.92 -8.51 11.94
N THR A 445 -20.17 -8.50 12.40
CA THR A 445 -21.20 -7.54 12.00
C THR A 445 -20.76 -6.08 12.23
N GLY A 446 -19.89 -5.81 13.21
CA GLY A 446 -19.34 -4.48 13.49
C GLY A 446 -18.39 -3.93 12.41
N LEU A 447 -17.72 -4.80 11.64
CA LEU A 447 -16.92 -4.37 10.49
C LEU A 447 -17.81 -3.92 9.33
N ARG A 448 -19.02 -4.48 9.20
CA ARG A 448 -19.97 -4.15 8.14
C ARG A 448 -20.44 -2.69 8.22
N SER A 449 -20.69 -2.19 9.44
CA SER A 449 -21.14 -0.81 9.68
C SER A 449 -20.02 0.23 9.50
N LYS A 450 -18.82 -0.01 10.05
CA LYS A 450 -17.63 0.85 9.81
C LYS A 450 -17.26 0.90 8.33
N SER A 451 -17.36 -0.24 7.65
CA SER A 451 -17.07 -0.29 6.22
C SER A 451 -18.12 0.52 5.43
N GLN A 452 -19.40 0.56 5.81
CA GLN A 452 -20.40 1.40 5.13
C GLN A 452 -20.03 2.89 5.17
N SER A 453 -19.45 3.40 6.27
CA SER A 453 -18.97 4.80 6.32
C SER A 453 -17.79 5.09 5.36
N ASP A 454 -16.86 4.14 5.19
CA ASP A 454 -15.79 4.32 4.19
C ASP A 454 -16.33 4.22 2.75
N CYS A 455 -17.38 3.40 2.52
CA CYS A 455 -18.09 3.36 1.24
C CYS A 455 -18.77 4.68 0.93
N LEU A 456 -19.35 5.35 1.94
CA LEU A 456 -19.93 6.68 1.77
C LEU A 456 -18.88 7.73 1.42
N THR A 457 -17.63 7.52 1.84
CA THR A 457 -16.49 8.38 1.45
C THR A 457 -16.08 8.14 -0.01
N VAL A 458 -16.19 6.91 -0.51
CA VAL A 458 -16.02 6.58 -1.94
C VAL A 458 -17.24 7.01 -2.78
N LYS A 459 -18.45 7.00 -2.21
CA LYS A 459 -19.66 7.50 -2.87
C LYS A 459 -19.74 9.03 -2.89
N SER A 460 -19.27 9.74 -1.87
CA SER A 460 -19.15 11.20 -1.91
C SER A 460 -18.13 11.64 -2.98
N LEU A 461 -17.10 10.81 -3.21
CA LEU A 461 -16.17 10.91 -4.34
C LEU A 461 -16.87 10.80 -5.70
N ALA A 462 -17.92 9.98 -5.79
CA ALA A 462 -18.71 9.75 -6.99
C ALA A 462 -19.87 10.75 -7.18
N HIS A 463 -20.41 11.35 -6.11
CA HIS A 463 -21.52 12.31 -6.21
C HIS A 463 -21.18 13.61 -6.95
N HIS A 464 -19.90 13.93 -7.09
CA HIS A 464 -19.45 15.14 -7.78
C HIS A 464 -18.65 14.84 -9.07
N SER A 465 -18.54 13.58 -9.48
CA SER A 465 -18.00 13.19 -10.80
C SER A 465 -19.09 12.43 -11.53
N ASN A 466 -19.55 12.95 -12.68
CA ASN A 466 -20.59 12.39 -13.57
C ASN A 466 -21.38 11.22 -12.96
N LEU A 467 -22.61 11.49 -12.47
CA LEU A 467 -23.53 10.50 -11.87
C LEU A 467 -23.59 9.17 -12.65
N SER A 468 -23.43 9.23 -13.99
CA SER A 468 -23.37 8.07 -14.88
C SER A 468 -22.30 7.02 -14.52
N THR A 469 -21.17 7.43 -13.93
CA THR A 469 -20.08 6.50 -13.53
C THR A 469 -20.46 5.72 -12.27
N ALA A 470 -21.10 6.39 -11.30
CA ALA A 470 -21.61 5.76 -10.09
C ALA A 470 -22.73 4.78 -10.43
N ASP A 471 -23.60 5.16 -11.37
CA ASP A 471 -24.68 4.31 -11.84
C ASP A 471 -24.15 3.10 -12.60
N ARG A 472 -23.14 3.23 -13.47
CA ARG A 472 -22.45 2.09 -14.13
C ARG A 472 -21.82 1.11 -13.14
N ILE A 473 -21.16 1.60 -12.09
CA ILE A 473 -20.58 0.74 -11.03
C ILE A 473 -21.69 0.06 -10.21
N SER A 474 -22.81 0.75 -10.01
CA SER A 474 -23.95 0.19 -9.28
C SER A 474 -24.78 -0.79 -10.10
N SER A 475 -24.86 -0.60 -11.43
CA SER A 475 -25.66 -1.41 -12.36
C SER A 475 -24.94 -2.67 -12.84
N SER A 476 -23.60 -2.64 -12.89
CA SER A 476 -22.76 -3.85 -13.07
C SER A 476 -22.80 -4.80 -11.87
N THR A 477 -23.43 -4.40 -10.75
CA THR A 477 -23.75 -5.32 -9.66
C THR A 477 -25.22 -5.70 -9.80
N PRO A 478 -25.58 -6.97 -10.08
CA PRO A 478 -26.97 -7.35 -10.31
C PRO A 478 -27.82 -6.98 -9.08
N ARG A 479 -28.71 -6.00 -9.24
CA ARG A 479 -29.75 -5.71 -8.26
C ARG A 479 -30.86 -6.72 -8.48
N SER A 480 -31.06 -7.60 -7.49
CA SER A 480 -32.33 -8.31 -7.38
C SER A 480 -33.44 -7.27 -7.23
N SER A 481 -34.39 -7.27 -8.16
CA SER A 481 -35.56 -6.38 -8.20
C SER A 481 -36.67 -6.82 -7.25
N LYS A 482 -36.47 -7.88 -6.45
CA LYS A 482 -37.48 -8.34 -5.50
C LYS A 482 -37.45 -7.51 -4.21
N PRO A 483 -38.60 -7.00 -3.73
CA PRO A 483 -38.70 -6.26 -2.48
C PRO A 483 -38.30 -7.12 -1.27
N ALA A 484 -37.74 -6.47 -0.27
CA ALA A 484 -36.99 -7.06 0.83
C ALA A 484 -37.90 -7.68 1.92
N GLU A 485 -38.50 -8.84 1.65
CA GLU A 485 -39.21 -9.60 2.70
C GLU A 485 -38.44 -10.77 3.29
N ASN A 486 -37.24 -11.07 2.80
CA ASN A 486 -36.29 -11.90 3.54
C ASN A 486 -34.88 -11.38 3.25
N GLU A 487 -34.11 -11.06 4.30
CA GLU A 487 -32.67 -10.75 4.20
C GLU A 487 -31.86 -11.99 3.76
N GLN A 488 -32.24 -12.61 2.64
CA GLN A 488 -31.41 -13.62 2.00
C GLN A 488 -30.10 -12.95 1.60
N THR A 489 -29.05 -13.41 2.27
CA THR A 489 -27.64 -13.09 2.11
C THR A 489 -27.33 -12.80 0.65
N ARG A 490 -27.09 -11.52 0.31
CA ARG A 490 -26.63 -11.14 -1.04
C ARG A 490 -25.41 -12.01 -1.40
N THR A 491 -25.62 -12.98 -2.28
CA THR A 491 -24.58 -13.86 -2.78
C THR A 491 -23.65 -13.03 -3.64
N LEU A 492 -22.48 -12.74 -3.08
CA LEU A 492 -21.41 -12.05 -3.79
C LEU A 492 -21.06 -12.81 -5.07
N SER A 493 -20.88 -12.09 -6.18
CA SER A 493 -20.37 -12.68 -7.42
C SER A 493 -19.06 -13.40 -7.12
N LEU A 494 -19.07 -14.72 -7.36
CA LEU A 494 -17.93 -15.63 -7.18
C LEU A 494 -16.69 -15.20 -7.97
N GLN A 495 -16.87 -14.37 -9.02
CA GLN A 495 -15.77 -13.80 -9.79
C GLN A 495 -14.82 -12.93 -8.94
N ASN A 496 -15.32 -12.31 -7.86
CA ASN A 496 -14.48 -11.51 -6.95
C ASN A 496 -13.67 -12.37 -5.96
N LEU A 497 -13.88 -13.68 -5.93
CA LEU A 497 -13.14 -14.65 -5.11
C LEU A 497 -12.17 -15.47 -5.95
N ASN A 498 -11.92 -15.04 -7.17
CA ASN A 498 -11.06 -15.74 -8.09
C ASN A 498 -9.63 -15.85 -7.50
N PRO A 499 -9.10 -17.06 -7.32
CA PRO A 499 -7.77 -17.29 -6.77
C PRO A 499 -6.64 -16.71 -7.61
N GLY A 500 -6.79 -16.58 -8.93
CA GLY A 500 -5.81 -15.88 -9.77
C GLY A 500 -5.75 -14.38 -9.53
N SER A 501 -6.69 -13.82 -8.75
CA SER A 501 -6.62 -12.44 -8.28
C SER A 501 -5.42 -12.28 -7.35
N PRO A 502 -4.46 -11.41 -7.68
CA PRO A 502 -3.25 -11.24 -6.87
C PRO A 502 -3.54 -10.72 -5.46
N PHE A 503 -4.73 -10.17 -5.27
CA PHE A 503 -5.14 -9.53 -4.04
C PHE A 503 -5.50 -10.50 -2.90
N ASN A 504 -5.51 -11.81 -3.18
CA ASN A 504 -5.80 -12.85 -2.19
C ASN A 504 -4.55 -13.31 -1.43
N TYR A 505 -3.34 -13.07 -1.97
CA TYR A 505 -2.09 -13.60 -1.40
C TYR A 505 -1.16 -12.52 -0.87
N LEU A 506 -1.64 -11.27 -0.79
CA LEU A 506 -0.83 -10.11 -0.41
C LEU A 506 -0.55 -10.00 1.09
N ASN A 507 -0.92 -10.99 1.90
CA ASN A 507 -0.92 -10.85 3.34
C ASN A 507 0.13 -11.77 3.99
N SER A 508 0.22 -11.74 5.31
CA SER A 508 1.10 -12.63 6.08
C SER A 508 0.85 -14.11 5.74
N ILE A 509 1.79 -14.99 6.09
CA ILE A 509 1.71 -16.44 5.86
C ILE A 509 0.38 -17.01 6.34
N GLU A 510 0.00 -16.63 7.57
CA GLU A 510 -1.24 -17.08 8.20
C GLU A 510 -2.44 -16.67 7.38
N LYS A 511 -2.41 -15.46 6.83
CA LYS A 511 -3.50 -14.94 6.04
C LYS A 511 -3.60 -15.60 4.67
N THR A 512 -2.46 -15.86 4.03
CA THR A 512 -2.39 -16.65 2.79
C THR A 512 -2.94 -18.05 3.00
N LYS A 513 -2.59 -18.71 4.11
CA LYS A 513 -3.16 -20.00 4.51
C LYS A 513 -4.68 -19.93 4.70
N GLU A 514 -5.19 -18.93 5.42
CA GLU A 514 -6.64 -18.72 5.56
C GLU A 514 -7.33 -18.47 4.20
N ASP A 515 -6.70 -17.71 3.30
CA ASP A 515 -7.19 -17.47 1.94
C ASP A 515 -7.25 -18.78 1.15
N PHE A 516 -6.24 -19.64 1.24
CA PHE A 516 -6.26 -20.95 0.61
C PHE A 516 -7.33 -21.90 1.16
N GLU A 517 -7.51 -21.98 2.47
CA GLU A 517 -8.59 -22.79 3.07
C GLU A 517 -9.97 -22.32 2.63
N THR A 518 -10.14 -20.99 2.53
CA THR A 518 -11.37 -20.39 2.01
C THR A 518 -11.59 -20.78 0.55
N LEU A 519 -10.54 -20.70 -0.28
CA LEU A 519 -10.59 -21.08 -1.70
C LEU A 519 -10.85 -22.58 -1.90
N LEU A 520 -10.22 -23.44 -1.10
CA LEU A 520 -10.45 -24.88 -1.09
C LEU A 520 -11.91 -25.20 -0.80
N THR A 521 -12.49 -24.56 0.21
CA THR A 521 -13.91 -24.73 0.56
C THR A 521 -14.81 -24.32 -0.60
N TYR A 522 -14.49 -23.23 -1.29
CA TYR A 522 -15.25 -22.81 -2.47
C TYR A 522 -15.13 -23.80 -3.64
N HIS A 523 -13.92 -24.29 -3.93
CA HIS A 523 -13.72 -25.24 -5.03
C HIS A 523 -14.42 -26.58 -4.78
N ARG A 524 -14.47 -27.05 -3.52
CA ARG A 524 -15.27 -28.23 -3.14
C ARG A 524 -16.77 -28.05 -3.40
N ASN A 525 -17.26 -26.81 -3.36
CA ASN A 525 -18.66 -26.46 -3.60
C ASN A 525 -18.95 -26.10 -5.08
N GLY A 526 -18.05 -26.44 -6.01
CA GLY A 526 -18.26 -26.23 -7.46
C GLY A 526 -18.06 -24.78 -7.93
N VAL A 527 -17.30 -23.96 -7.19
CA VAL A 527 -16.95 -22.59 -7.60
C VAL A 527 -16.00 -22.58 -8.80
N PRO A 528 -16.12 -21.60 -9.72
CA PRO A 528 -15.46 -21.58 -11.03
C PRO A 528 -13.93 -21.68 -11.03
N ASN A 529 -13.43 -22.07 -12.21
CA ASN A 529 -12.03 -22.13 -12.63
C ASN A 529 -11.18 -20.93 -12.19
N PHE A 530 -9.88 -21.16 -12.00
CA PHE A 530 -8.87 -20.11 -11.85
C PHE A 530 -8.87 -19.18 -13.08
N VAL A 531 -9.13 -17.90 -12.86
CA VAL A 531 -9.02 -16.88 -13.91
C VAL A 531 -7.78 -16.04 -13.61
N LEU A 532 -6.84 -16.00 -14.54
CA LEU A 532 -5.68 -15.10 -14.40
C LEU A 532 -6.12 -13.65 -14.62
N PRO A 533 -5.33 -12.65 -14.18
CA PRO A 533 -5.56 -11.26 -14.59
C PRO A 533 -5.40 -11.11 -16.11
N ASP A 534 -6.07 -10.13 -16.68
CA ASP A 534 -5.96 -9.82 -18.10
C ASP A 534 -4.57 -9.32 -18.46
N ILE A 535 -4.10 -9.70 -19.66
CA ILE A 535 -2.86 -9.18 -20.21
C ILE A 535 -3.16 -7.77 -20.72
N VAL A 536 -2.48 -6.80 -20.17
CA VAL A 536 -2.64 -5.38 -20.49
C VAL A 536 -1.31 -4.81 -20.93
N GLU A 537 -1.35 -3.73 -21.70
CA GLU A 537 -0.12 -3.05 -22.15
C GLU A 537 0.66 -2.50 -20.97
N LEU A 538 1.95 -2.86 -20.89
CA LEU A 538 2.88 -2.20 -19.99
C LEU A 538 3.20 -0.81 -20.53
N ARG A 539 3.29 0.16 -19.61
CA ARG A 539 3.82 1.49 -19.92
C ARG A 539 5.28 1.38 -20.34
N ASP A 540 5.76 2.30 -21.17
CA ASP A 540 7.14 2.30 -21.65
C ASP A 540 8.18 2.20 -20.53
N GLN A 541 7.91 2.85 -19.39
CA GLN A 541 8.82 2.83 -18.25
C GLN A 541 8.96 1.46 -17.59
N PHE A 542 8.03 0.53 -17.81
CA PHE A 542 7.97 -0.79 -17.17
C PHE A 542 8.19 -1.95 -18.14
N LYS A 543 8.67 -1.70 -19.36
CA LYS A 543 8.97 -2.76 -20.34
C LYS A 543 10.00 -3.78 -19.86
N GLY A 544 10.93 -3.37 -18.97
CA GLY A 544 11.88 -4.28 -18.33
C GLY A 544 11.23 -5.42 -17.54
N MET A 545 9.94 -5.31 -17.19
CA MET A 545 9.21 -6.42 -16.58
C MET A 545 9.02 -7.61 -17.54
N ASP A 546 8.82 -7.38 -18.83
CA ASP A 546 8.77 -8.46 -19.83
C ASP A 546 10.15 -9.11 -19.96
N ASP A 547 11.23 -8.31 -19.96
CA ASP A 547 12.60 -8.81 -20.00
C ASP A 547 12.92 -9.70 -18.80
N PHE A 548 12.44 -9.31 -17.60
CA PHE A 548 12.54 -10.15 -16.41
C PHE A 548 11.75 -11.45 -16.56
N LEU A 549 10.48 -11.35 -16.95
CA LEU A 549 9.54 -12.48 -17.00
C LEU A 549 10.02 -13.60 -17.93
N PHE A 550 10.70 -13.24 -19.03
CA PHE A 550 11.27 -14.16 -20.02
C PHE A 550 12.81 -14.27 -19.95
N SER A 551 13.39 -13.92 -18.80
CA SER A 551 14.83 -14.06 -18.58
C SER A 551 15.22 -15.49 -18.24
N GLN A 552 16.40 -15.92 -18.72
CA GLN A 552 16.95 -17.23 -18.36
C GLN A 552 17.12 -17.37 -16.85
N THR A 553 17.57 -16.31 -16.16
CA THR A 553 17.77 -16.34 -14.71
C THR A 553 16.48 -16.61 -13.94
N PHE A 554 15.36 -16.05 -14.39
CA PHE A 554 14.07 -16.31 -13.74
C PHE A 554 13.53 -17.70 -14.07
N PHE A 555 13.76 -18.20 -15.29
CA PHE A 555 13.46 -19.59 -15.64
C PHE A 555 14.31 -20.59 -14.83
N ASP A 556 15.59 -20.32 -14.63
CA ASP A 556 16.46 -21.12 -13.76
C ASP A 556 15.96 -21.11 -12.31
N PHE A 557 15.46 -19.96 -11.82
CA PHE A 557 14.83 -19.86 -10.49
C PHE A 557 13.59 -20.76 -10.37
N ILE A 558 12.69 -20.69 -11.36
CA ILE A 558 11.47 -21.50 -11.39
C ILE A 558 11.84 -22.99 -11.47
N MET A 559 12.76 -23.34 -12.37
CA MET A 559 13.19 -24.72 -12.59
C MET A 559 13.83 -25.30 -11.34
N GLU A 560 14.72 -24.58 -10.67
CA GLU A 560 15.36 -25.05 -9.45
C GLU A 560 14.34 -25.24 -8.32
N SER A 561 13.42 -24.29 -8.15
CA SER A 561 12.33 -24.40 -7.17
C SER A 561 11.43 -25.60 -7.46
N PHE A 562 11.13 -25.85 -8.73
CA PHE A 562 10.34 -27.00 -9.17
C PHE A 562 11.07 -28.33 -8.93
N VAL A 563 12.36 -28.42 -9.25
CA VAL A 563 13.18 -29.62 -9.04
C VAL A 563 13.22 -29.99 -7.55
N LYS A 564 13.40 -29.00 -6.66
CA LYS A 564 13.38 -29.22 -5.20
C LYS A 564 12.05 -29.75 -4.71
N TRP A 565 10.96 -29.20 -5.20
CA TRP A 565 9.61 -29.70 -4.93
C TRP A 565 9.43 -31.13 -5.48
N TYR A 566 9.86 -31.38 -6.72
CA TYR A 566 9.65 -32.65 -7.43
C TYR A 566 10.41 -33.81 -6.79
N LYS A 567 11.70 -33.62 -6.48
CA LYS A 567 12.57 -34.69 -5.93
C LYS A 567 12.12 -35.21 -4.57
N ASN A 568 11.41 -34.40 -3.80
CA ASN A 568 11.02 -34.75 -2.45
C ASN A 568 9.50 -34.99 -2.29
N SER A 569 8.73 -35.08 -3.37
CA SER A 569 7.26 -34.92 -3.42
C SER A 569 6.40 -35.48 -2.27
N GLU A 570 6.77 -36.59 -1.61
CA GLU A 570 6.03 -37.14 -0.46
C GLU A 570 6.00 -36.21 0.77
N LEU A 571 7.12 -35.56 1.10
CA LEU A 571 7.18 -34.59 2.21
C LEU A 571 6.30 -33.35 1.91
N TRP A 572 6.14 -33.04 0.63
CA TRP A 572 5.62 -31.76 0.14
C TRP A 572 4.13 -31.80 -0.06
N LYS A 573 3.63 -32.97 -0.48
CA LYS A 573 2.20 -33.28 -0.50
C LYS A 573 1.58 -33.16 0.88
N LYS A 574 2.35 -33.31 1.97
CA LYS A 574 1.91 -33.14 3.36
C LYS A 574 2.16 -31.73 3.91
N ASP A 575 3.35 -31.15 3.67
CA ASP A 575 3.78 -29.97 4.44
C ASP A 575 3.57 -28.62 3.72
N SER A 576 3.55 -28.56 2.38
CA SER A 576 3.30 -27.31 1.65
C SER A 576 2.92 -27.53 0.17
N PRO A 577 1.64 -27.84 -0.15
CA PRO A 577 1.16 -27.85 -1.53
C PRO A 577 1.21 -26.46 -2.19
N ASP A 578 1.39 -25.40 -1.39
CA ASP A 578 1.31 -24.01 -1.81
C ASP A 578 2.47 -23.60 -2.73
N LEU A 579 3.70 -24.08 -2.50
CA LEU A 579 4.84 -23.73 -3.37
C LEU A 579 4.56 -24.13 -4.82
N PHE A 580 4.11 -25.38 -5.05
CA PHE A 580 3.81 -25.85 -6.40
C PHE A 580 2.66 -25.08 -7.02
N LEU A 581 1.64 -24.72 -6.22
CA LEU A 581 0.56 -23.86 -6.67
C LEU A 581 1.08 -22.49 -7.16
N PHE A 582 2.02 -21.87 -6.46
CA PHE A 582 2.62 -20.59 -6.88
C PHE A 582 3.53 -20.72 -8.10
N ILE A 583 4.29 -21.83 -8.21
CA ILE A 583 5.04 -22.15 -9.43
C ILE A 583 4.06 -22.23 -10.62
N LEU A 584 2.97 -22.98 -10.48
CA LEU A 584 1.93 -23.07 -11.51
C LEU A 584 1.29 -21.72 -11.82
N LEU A 585 1.01 -20.89 -10.83
CA LEU A 585 0.45 -19.55 -11.03
C LEU A 585 1.38 -18.66 -11.87
N VAL A 586 2.67 -18.65 -11.55
CA VAL A 586 3.68 -17.88 -12.29
C VAL A 586 3.86 -18.42 -13.71
N VAL A 587 3.99 -19.74 -13.89
CA VAL A 587 4.13 -20.35 -15.23
C VAL A 587 2.87 -20.12 -16.07
N CYS A 588 1.68 -20.24 -15.49
CA CYS A 588 0.44 -19.91 -16.19
C CYS A 588 0.36 -18.43 -16.57
N LEU A 589 0.90 -17.52 -15.73
CA LEU A 589 0.99 -16.10 -16.07
C LEU A 589 1.95 -15.87 -17.25
N ILE A 590 3.13 -16.49 -17.24
CA ILE A 590 4.11 -16.43 -18.35
C ILE A 590 3.47 -16.92 -19.65
N LEU A 591 2.84 -18.11 -19.61
CA LEU A 591 2.12 -18.67 -20.75
C LEU A 591 1.05 -17.71 -21.27
N ARG A 592 0.25 -17.14 -20.37
CA ARG A 592 -0.78 -16.16 -20.76
C ARG A 592 -0.13 -14.96 -21.45
N VAL A 593 0.87 -14.33 -20.83
CA VAL A 593 1.56 -13.16 -21.40
C VAL A 593 2.18 -13.46 -22.76
N SER A 594 2.71 -14.67 -22.97
CA SER A 594 3.31 -15.09 -24.25
C SER A 594 2.34 -15.09 -25.44
N GLU A 595 1.03 -15.19 -25.19
CA GLU A 595 -0.02 -15.09 -26.20
C GLU A 595 -0.15 -13.68 -26.78
N SER A 596 0.36 -12.67 -26.06
CA SER A 596 0.36 -11.30 -26.52
C SER A 596 1.25 -11.17 -27.76
N ARG A 597 0.72 -10.52 -28.80
CA ARG A 597 1.45 -10.24 -30.05
C ARG A 597 2.70 -9.38 -29.84
N ARG A 598 2.82 -8.70 -28.69
CA ARG A 598 3.94 -7.81 -28.36
C ARG A 598 5.18 -8.55 -27.88
N ILE A 599 5.01 -9.74 -27.32
CA ILE A 599 6.13 -10.57 -26.89
C ILE A 599 6.90 -11.02 -28.14
N SER A 600 8.22 -10.84 -28.10
CA SER A 600 9.10 -11.19 -29.21
C SER A 600 9.16 -12.70 -29.44
N ASP A 601 9.44 -13.12 -30.67
CA ASP A 601 9.57 -14.55 -30.97
C ASP A 601 10.72 -15.20 -30.17
N SER A 602 11.81 -14.48 -29.92
CA SER A 602 12.89 -14.96 -29.04
C SER A 602 12.45 -15.22 -27.60
N GLN A 603 11.52 -14.42 -27.06
CA GLN A 603 10.98 -14.65 -25.71
C GLN A 603 10.02 -15.86 -25.71
N ARG A 604 9.24 -16.04 -26.78
CA ARG A 604 8.38 -17.22 -26.95
C ARG A 604 9.19 -18.50 -27.11
N GLU A 605 10.28 -18.46 -27.88
CA GLU A 605 11.20 -19.59 -28.06
C GLU A 605 11.82 -20.02 -26.74
N ARG A 606 12.37 -19.07 -25.96
CA ARG A 606 12.88 -19.36 -24.60
C ARG A 606 11.83 -20.00 -23.69
N MET A 607 10.57 -19.57 -23.78
CA MET A 607 9.48 -20.19 -23.02
C MET A 607 9.22 -21.63 -23.47
N VAL A 608 9.26 -21.89 -24.78
CA VAL A 608 9.13 -23.25 -25.34
C VAL A 608 10.28 -24.14 -24.84
N ASP A 609 11.52 -23.64 -24.90
CA ASP A 609 12.70 -24.36 -24.40
C ASP A 609 12.59 -24.66 -22.91
N PHE A 610 12.13 -23.68 -22.12
CA PHE A 610 11.91 -23.83 -20.68
C PHE A 610 10.87 -24.92 -20.33
N LEU A 611 9.80 -25.04 -21.11
CA LEU A 611 8.78 -26.08 -20.92
C LEU A 611 9.18 -27.45 -21.49
N GLY A 612 10.20 -27.47 -22.35
CA GLY A 612 10.72 -28.63 -23.05
C GLY A 612 11.58 -29.56 -22.19
N PRO A 613 12.24 -30.56 -22.82
CA PRO A 613 13.16 -31.48 -22.15
C PRO A 613 14.28 -30.76 -21.41
N HIS A 614 14.49 -31.10 -20.14
CA HIS A 614 15.50 -30.45 -19.32
C HIS A 614 16.43 -31.45 -18.61
N PRO A 615 17.78 -31.25 -18.61
CA PRO A 615 18.71 -32.20 -17.99
C PRO A 615 18.47 -32.42 -16.49
N ARG A 616 18.05 -31.38 -15.74
CA ARG A 616 17.71 -31.50 -14.31
C ARG A 616 16.46 -32.33 -14.03
N LEU A 617 15.69 -32.64 -15.07
CA LEU A 617 14.46 -33.45 -15.04
C LEU A 617 14.64 -34.76 -15.80
N GLU A 618 15.87 -35.29 -15.87
CA GLU A 618 16.18 -36.56 -16.58
C GLU A 618 15.76 -36.51 -18.06
N ASN A 619 15.90 -35.33 -18.68
CA ASN A 619 15.47 -35.05 -20.05
C ASN A 619 13.96 -35.24 -20.31
N ARG A 620 13.15 -35.29 -19.25
CA ARG A 620 11.69 -35.17 -19.38
C ARG A 620 11.32 -33.70 -19.52
N SER A 621 10.22 -33.43 -20.22
CA SER A 621 9.71 -32.08 -20.33
C SER A 621 9.00 -31.64 -19.04
N LEU A 622 9.16 -30.37 -18.66
CA LEU A 622 8.44 -29.81 -17.51
C LEU A 622 6.92 -29.92 -17.72
N PHE A 623 6.46 -29.70 -18.96
CA PHE A 623 5.07 -29.88 -19.34
C PHE A 623 4.55 -31.30 -19.07
N ASP A 624 5.28 -32.33 -19.50
CA ASP A 624 4.85 -33.72 -19.33
C ASP A 624 4.83 -34.12 -17.87
N ILE A 625 5.80 -33.66 -17.06
CA ILE A 625 5.80 -33.94 -15.62
C ILE A 625 4.55 -33.32 -14.97
N ILE A 626 4.30 -32.02 -15.17
CA ILE A 626 3.14 -31.33 -14.57
C ILE A 626 1.83 -31.98 -15.01
N LYS A 627 1.70 -32.32 -16.30
CA LYS A 627 0.51 -32.99 -16.84
C LYS A 627 0.30 -34.36 -16.20
N ASN A 628 1.37 -35.13 -16.01
CA ASN A 628 1.30 -36.47 -15.41
C ASN A 628 1.04 -36.43 -13.89
N GLU A 629 1.30 -35.30 -13.21
CA GLU A 629 0.92 -35.11 -11.81
C GLU A 629 -0.59 -34.83 -11.62
N ARG A 630 -1.32 -34.50 -12.69
CA ARG A 630 -2.76 -34.22 -12.61
C ARG A 630 -3.60 -35.31 -11.93
N PRO A 631 -3.48 -36.60 -12.26
CA PRO A 631 -4.20 -37.69 -11.57
C PRO A 631 -3.73 -37.90 -10.12
N ASN A 632 -2.50 -37.50 -9.77
CA ASN A 632 -1.91 -37.69 -8.45
C ASN A 632 -2.22 -36.55 -7.47
N SER A 633 -2.81 -35.44 -7.95
CA SER A 633 -3.11 -34.27 -7.14
C SER A 633 -4.40 -34.43 -6.33
N ALA A 634 -4.27 -34.78 -5.05
CA ALA A 634 -5.38 -34.80 -4.10
C ALA A 634 -5.93 -33.40 -3.76
N ASN A 635 -5.13 -32.35 -3.95
CA ASN A 635 -5.54 -30.96 -3.69
C ASN A 635 -6.36 -30.43 -4.88
N PRO A 636 -7.64 -30.05 -4.69
CA PRO A 636 -8.49 -29.56 -5.77
C PRO A 636 -8.01 -28.26 -6.43
N LEU A 637 -7.35 -27.37 -5.67
CA LEU A 637 -6.81 -26.13 -6.21
C LEU A 637 -5.62 -26.39 -7.15
N VAL A 638 -4.70 -27.26 -6.72
CA VAL A 638 -3.55 -27.68 -7.54
C VAL A 638 -4.03 -28.38 -8.81
N ALA A 639 -4.99 -29.30 -8.69
CA ALA A 639 -5.60 -29.99 -9.82
C ALA A 639 -6.20 -29.00 -10.85
N SER A 640 -6.99 -28.03 -10.37
CA SER A 640 -7.59 -26.98 -11.20
C SER A 640 -6.55 -26.09 -11.89
N MET A 641 -5.44 -25.79 -11.20
CA MET A 641 -4.32 -25.03 -11.77
C MET A 641 -3.53 -25.82 -12.81
N ILE A 642 -3.35 -27.14 -12.62
CA ILE A 642 -2.76 -28.00 -13.65
C ILE A 642 -3.66 -28.03 -14.89
N ASP A 643 -4.98 -28.13 -14.73
CA ASP A 643 -5.92 -28.05 -15.86
C ASP A 643 -5.81 -26.72 -16.60
N ARG A 644 -5.65 -25.61 -15.85
CA ARG A 644 -5.41 -24.29 -16.43
C ARG A 644 -4.08 -24.22 -17.18
N PHE A 645 -3.00 -24.75 -16.60
CA PHE A 645 -1.68 -24.84 -17.20
C PHE A 645 -1.73 -25.62 -18.53
N ILE A 646 -2.38 -26.79 -18.54
CA ILE A 646 -2.55 -27.60 -19.75
C ILE A 646 -3.33 -26.83 -20.81
N ASN A 647 -4.39 -26.12 -20.43
CA ASN A 647 -5.21 -25.35 -21.37
C ASN A 647 -4.46 -24.17 -21.98
N LEU A 648 -3.61 -23.47 -21.22
CA LEU A 648 -2.78 -22.37 -21.74
C LEU A 648 -1.60 -22.89 -22.58
N SER A 649 -1.06 -24.06 -22.25
CA SER A 649 0.05 -24.67 -23.00
C SER A 649 -0.37 -25.15 -24.41
N LYS A 650 -1.69 -25.32 -24.68
CA LYS A 650 -2.23 -25.74 -25.98
C LYS A 650 -1.98 -24.75 -27.13
N ILE A 651 -1.49 -23.54 -26.85
CA ILE A 651 -0.96 -22.65 -27.88
C ILE A 651 0.27 -23.25 -28.60
N GLY A 652 1.01 -24.15 -27.94
CA GLY A 652 2.08 -24.92 -28.59
C GLY A 652 1.61 -25.94 -29.65
N GLN A 653 0.33 -26.32 -29.68
CA GLN A 653 -0.19 -27.25 -30.70
C GLN A 653 -0.37 -26.60 -32.08
N ARG A 654 -0.30 -25.27 -32.20
CA ARG A 654 -0.41 -24.58 -33.50
C ARG A 654 0.87 -24.57 -34.33
N ASN A 655 2.04 -24.84 -33.73
CA ASN A 655 3.33 -24.78 -34.43
C ASN A 655 3.93 -26.14 -34.78
N LEU A 656 3.40 -27.25 -34.24
CA LEU A 656 3.90 -28.61 -34.56
C LEU A 656 3.28 -29.23 -35.81
N THR A 657 2.26 -28.60 -36.41
CA THR A 657 1.66 -29.04 -37.69
C THR A 657 2.32 -28.41 -38.93
N ASN A 658 3.33 -27.55 -38.76
CA ASN A 658 4.04 -26.87 -39.86
C ASN A 658 5.57 -27.05 -39.81
N ILE A 659 6.07 -28.10 -39.14
CA ILE A 659 7.49 -28.54 -39.23
C ILE A 659 7.55 -29.87 -39.93
#